data_AF-A0AAN7CZX6-F1
#
_entry.id   AF-A0AAN7CZX6-F1
#
_cell.length_a   1.000
_cell.length_b   1.000
_cell.length_c   1.000
_cell.angle_alpha   90.00
_cell.angle_beta   90.00
_cell.angle_gamma   90.00
#
_symmetry.space_group_name_H-M   'P 1'
#
loop_
_entity.id
_entity.type
_entity.pdbx_description
1 polymer ?
#
loop_
_entity_poly.entity_id
_entity_poly.type
_entity_poly.pdbx_seq_one_letter_code
_entity_poly.pdbx_strand_id
1 'polypeptide(L)'
;MVFPGRFSTGCLRCRQRKVKCDEARPSCRRCCIYGKPCPGYTDQFQFRHRGSQPSASSTGATPSVRAGATAGKKQGQANNKAPDVRRSSPHQSPPMVVKIEQGWQGEYQQEYQQQQQQQQQQQQQQQPEQAVQQLLPWNQAVVRAPDPSYDDVSLFYFVRRFVSPNPADGFPGHLSFLPSLYDARSRGLLEAATLSVAQMAAYNKFGGDRFQMQSYRNYGRAIRMLQDMIRSEKSATDDKVITSVLLLCTLKDISGEGLGDPGEHAPGLYYLIEKRGPEQIATSRGAELLFLALIRLQVYSFLHDDDTYVDPGSIATAWGAFDPLLRALSMMSRTLSLRNKLLGSLSSSSSSSSSSSYLDPLEQQQQASVLQSCFETLDDFHQWDAEAATYWQNTFEGRAMPTALGEVASPPLGVAQHYDVETACTIILIRSERLILLMSMIAFHYYQELGLTTGQHDNDQDHNTTVMEGPLAECVPVLEQHVGMAIDDILASVPYALGDVGPGGVPASLAHDGAAAIVIVQSIRLVASCALASAGQLQRATEVLARLNGGIGIRAAAGLREDDAVVGGSRWVREQKFLRERIARVEGGEAAAGMAGVMTTTTPTTATTIPTASTPPVAGVGMSPNPNWSPNSSPSLAGDVFAPPYVG
;
A
#
# COMPACT_ATOMS: atom_id res chain seq x y z
N MET A 1 -11.70 38.17 31.14
CA MET A 1 -11.97 37.08 30.17
C MET A 1 -13.15 37.53 29.32
N VAL A 2 -12.92 37.81 28.04
CA VAL A 2 -13.93 38.30 27.09
C VAL A 2 -14.65 37.09 26.51
N PHE A 3 -15.97 37.03 26.62
CA PHE A 3 -16.80 35.94 26.07
C PHE A 3 -16.64 35.86 24.54
N PRO A 4 -16.28 34.72 23.94
CA PRO A 4 -16.46 34.53 22.51
C PRO A 4 -17.92 34.19 22.25
N GLY A 5 -18.63 35.10 21.55
CA GLY A 5 -20.01 34.90 21.14
C GLY A 5 -20.18 33.71 20.17
N ARG A 6 -21.44 33.28 20.04
CA ARG A 6 -21.90 32.20 19.13
C ARG A 6 -21.33 32.40 17.71
N PHE A 7 -20.71 31.36 17.15
CA PHE A 7 -20.21 31.39 15.77
C PHE A 7 -21.36 31.59 14.77
N SER A 8 -21.13 32.39 13.72
CA SER A 8 -22.12 32.72 12.69
C SER A 8 -22.49 31.50 11.84
N THR A 9 -23.79 31.26 11.69
CA THR A 9 -24.43 30.18 10.91
C THR A 9 -24.57 30.48 9.42
N GLY A 10 -24.09 31.64 8.96
CA GLY A 10 -24.18 32.03 7.55
C GLY A 10 -23.35 31.16 6.60
N CYS A 11 -23.69 31.18 5.31
CA CYS A 11 -22.93 30.47 4.29
C CYS A 11 -21.48 30.96 4.22
N LEU A 12 -20.56 30.12 3.75
CA LEU A 12 -19.12 30.42 3.74
C LEU A 12 -18.80 31.75 3.05
N ARG A 13 -19.49 32.05 1.94
CA ARG A 13 -19.25 33.29 1.20
C ARG A 13 -19.75 34.54 1.93
N CYS A 14 -20.91 34.47 2.59
CA CYS A 14 -21.38 35.61 3.40
C CYS A 14 -20.48 35.84 4.62
N ARG A 15 -19.97 34.76 5.24
CA ARG A 15 -18.98 34.83 6.33
C ARG A 15 -17.67 35.49 5.89
N GLN A 16 -17.12 35.07 4.75
CA GLN A 16 -15.90 35.67 4.17
C GLN A 16 -16.11 37.16 3.85
N ARG A 17 -17.28 37.50 3.30
CA ARG A 17 -17.65 38.89 3.00
C ARG A 17 -18.05 39.71 4.23
N LYS A 18 -18.09 39.10 5.42
CA LYS A 18 -18.54 39.71 6.69
C LYS A 18 -19.93 40.39 6.58
N VAL A 19 -20.82 39.81 5.79
CA VAL A 19 -22.22 40.27 5.64
C VAL A 19 -23.18 39.27 6.27
N LYS A 20 -24.31 39.76 6.80
CA LYS A 20 -25.34 38.90 7.40
C LYS A 20 -25.97 38.02 6.31
N CYS A 21 -25.89 36.70 6.51
CA CYS A 21 -26.53 35.73 5.63
C CYS A 21 -28.01 35.58 5.99
N ASP A 22 -28.85 35.39 4.98
CA ASP A 22 -30.28 35.12 5.13
C ASP A 22 -30.61 33.63 5.33
N GLU A 23 -29.61 32.74 5.26
CA GLU A 23 -29.71 31.30 5.57
C GLU A 23 -30.69 30.49 4.69
N ALA A 24 -31.22 31.07 3.61
CA ALA A 24 -32.06 30.36 2.65
C ALA A 24 -31.32 29.20 1.94
N ARG A 25 -32.00 28.06 1.78
CA ARG A 25 -31.52 26.87 1.05
C ARG A 25 -32.33 26.70 -0.26
N PRO A 26 -31.73 26.23 -1.37
CA PRO A 26 -30.36 25.72 -1.53
C PRO A 26 -29.28 26.82 -1.69
N SER A 27 -29.65 28.09 -1.89
CA SER A 27 -28.72 29.21 -1.99
C SER A 27 -29.25 30.46 -1.27
N CYS A 28 -28.36 31.21 -0.59
CA CYS A 28 -28.76 32.44 0.09
C CYS A 28 -29.02 33.58 -0.90
N ARG A 29 -30.04 34.41 -0.65
CA ARG A 29 -30.41 35.52 -1.54
C ARG A 29 -29.26 36.51 -1.73
N ARG A 30 -28.40 36.69 -0.71
CA ARG A 30 -27.23 37.57 -0.82
C ARG A 30 -26.16 37.06 -1.80
N CYS A 31 -26.02 35.76 -1.97
CA CYS A 31 -25.16 35.17 -3.00
C CYS A 31 -25.81 35.26 -4.39
N CYS A 32 -27.14 35.11 -4.47
CA CYS A 32 -27.88 35.26 -5.72
C CYS A 32 -27.80 36.69 -6.27
N ILE A 33 -28.04 37.70 -5.43
CA ILE A 33 -27.91 39.12 -5.81
C ILE A 33 -26.46 39.45 -6.17
N TYR A 34 -25.49 38.80 -5.53
CA TYR A 34 -24.08 38.96 -5.83
C TYR A 34 -23.62 38.24 -7.11
N GLY A 35 -24.51 37.48 -7.77
CA GLY A 35 -24.24 36.82 -9.05
C GLY A 35 -23.20 35.69 -8.97
N LYS A 36 -23.01 35.06 -7.79
CA LYS A 36 -22.06 33.94 -7.62
C LYS A 36 -22.72 32.75 -6.91
N PRO A 37 -22.42 31.49 -7.32
CA PRO A 37 -23.11 30.29 -6.82
C PRO A 37 -22.81 30.02 -5.34
N CYS A 38 -23.83 29.94 -4.48
CA CYS A 38 -23.65 29.83 -3.03
C CYS A 38 -22.93 28.52 -2.66
N PRO A 39 -21.77 28.56 -1.97
CA PRO A 39 -20.96 27.36 -1.67
C PRO A 39 -21.55 26.50 -0.54
N GLY A 40 -22.84 26.66 -0.22
CA GLY A 40 -23.50 25.99 0.89
C GLY A 40 -23.16 26.54 2.28
N TYR A 41 -23.80 25.92 3.27
CA TYR A 41 -23.60 26.15 4.69
C TYR A 41 -22.74 25.00 5.22
N THR A 42 -21.66 25.29 5.93
CA THR A 42 -20.88 24.24 6.59
C THR A 42 -21.76 23.49 7.58
N ASP A 43 -21.83 22.18 7.44
CA ASP A 43 -22.49 21.33 8.43
C ASP A 43 -21.68 21.35 9.73
N GLN A 44 -22.35 21.48 10.86
CA GLN A 44 -21.72 21.73 12.15
C GLN A 44 -20.98 20.49 12.66
N PHE A 45 -19.68 20.38 12.37
CA PHE A 45 -18.77 19.61 13.20
C PHE A 45 -17.87 20.54 14.02
N GLN A 46 -18.32 20.81 15.25
CA GLN A 46 -17.44 21.20 16.36
C GLN A 46 -17.68 20.24 17.51
N PHE A 47 -16.60 19.62 17.99
CA PHE A 47 -16.55 18.79 19.18
C PHE A 47 -17.34 19.42 20.33
N ARG A 48 -18.47 18.82 20.71
CA ARG A 48 -19.18 19.16 21.96
C ARG A 48 -18.31 18.75 23.14
N HIS A 49 -17.58 19.69 23.73
CA HIS A 49 -17.19 19.58 25.14
C HIS A 49 -18.44 19.86 25.98
N ARG A 50 -19.17 18.82 26.39
CA ARG A 50 -20.08 18.93 27.54
C ARG A 50 -19.21 18.95 28.79
N GLY A 51 -18.89 20.16 29.27
CA GLY A 51 -18.40 20.33 30.63
C GLY A 51 -19.56 20.03 31.59
N SER A 52 -19.50 18.89 32.28
CA SER A 52 -20.36 18.66 33.44
C SER A 52 -19.90 19.58 34.55
N GLN A 53 -20.77 20.50 34.96
CA GLN A 53 -20.69 21.13 36.28
C GLN A 53 -20.78 20.04 37.36
N PRO A 54 -20.01 20.13 38.47
CA PRO A 54 -20.21 19.28 39.62
C PRO A 54 -21.36 19.83 40.48
N SER A 55 -22.39 19.01 40.69
CA SER A 55 -23.41 19.23 41.70
C SER A 55 -22.78 19.12 43.10
N ALA A 56 -22.93 20.18 43.89
CA ALA A 56 -22.60 20.20 45.30
C ALA A 56 -23.61 19.37 46.12
N SER A 57 -23.11 18.52 47.02
CA SER A 57 -23.70 18.29 48.35
C SER A 57 -22.72 17.53 49.27
N SER A 58 -22.43 18.18 50.40
CA SER A 58 -21.81 17.75 51.66
C SER A 58 -22.18 16.33 52.14
N THR A 59 -21.35 15.59 52.89
CA THR A 59 -21.10 15.77 54.35
C THR A 59 -19.86 14.97 54.86
N GLY A 60 -19.37 15.33 56.06
CA GLY A 60 -18.14 14.87 56.76
C GLY A 60 -18.01 13.35 56.99
N ALA A 61 -16.90 12.80 57.48
CA ALA A 61 -16.07 13.22 58.61
C ALA A 61 -14.70 12.49 58.64
N THR A 62 -13.72 13.09 59.31
CA THR A 62 -12.46 12.46 59.79
C THR A 62 -12.71 11.62 61.06
N PRO A 63 -11.90 10.60 61.41
CA PRO A 63 -10.66 10.90 62.16
C PRO A 63 -9.43 10.00 61.89
N SER A 64 -8.28 10.64 62.17
CA SER A 64 -6.95 10.15 62.53
C SER A 64 -6.85 8.80 63.26
N VAL A 65 -5.90 7.95 62.86
CA VAL A 65 -5.15 7.07 63.78
C VAL A 65 -3.65 7.07 63.44
N ARG A 66 -2.89 7.06 64.53
CA ARG A 66 -1.45 7.26 64.74
C ARG A 66 -0.80 5.90 65.01
N ALA A 67 0.34 5.60 64.40
CA ALA A 67 1.36 4.65 64.86
C ALA A 67 2.58 4.85 63.94
N GLY A 68 3.83 4.95 64.37
CA GLY A 68 4.50 4.49 65.59
C GLY A 68 5.84 3.93 65.12
N ALA A 69 6.93 4.63 65.39
CA ALA A 69 8.29 4.31 64.92
C ALA A 69 9.10 3.57 66.00
N THR A 70 9.90 2.58 65.59
CA THR A 70 11.13 2.09 66.24
C THR A 70 12.05 1.53 65.13
N ALA A 71 13.17 2.16 64.77
CA ALA A 71 14.52 2.12 65.37
C ALA A 71 15.35 0.86 65.04
N GLY A 72 16.46 1.03 64.29
CA GLY A 72 17.50 0.02 64.08
C GLY A 72 18.62 0.45 63.11
N LYS A 73 19.72 0.97 63.66
CA LYS A 73 20.95 1.50 63.02
C LYS A 73 21.72 0.49 62.16
N LYS A 74 22.47 1.00 61.16
CA LYS A 74 23.96 0.85 61.08
C LYS A 74 24.60 1.86 60.10
N GLN A 75 25.83 2.25 60.45
CA GLN A 75 26.61 3.42 60.03
C GLN A 75 27.52 3.16 58.82
N GLY A 76 28.02 4.25 58.21
CA GLY A 76 29.25 4.28 57.41
C GLY A 76 29.53 5.65 56.77
N GLN A 77 30.38 6.47 57.41
CA GLN A 77 31.00 7.73 56.95
C GLN A 77 31.98 7.47 55.76
N ALA A 78 32.61 8.38 55.00
CA ALA A 78 33.10 9.77 55.07
C ALA A 78 33.50 10.14 53.59
N ASN A 79 33.32 11.33 53.01
CA ASN A 79 33.84 12.70 53.23
C ASN A 79 34.92 13.12 52.20
N ASN A 80 34.78 14.36 51.70
CA ASN A 80 35.79 15.27 51.08
C ASN A 80 36.33 14.96 49.67
N LYS A 81 36.79 15.91 48.83
CA LYS A 81 36.67 17.38 48.62
C LYS A 81 37.48 17.66 47.32
N ALA A 82 37.16 18.74 46.62
CA ALA A 82 37.83 19.25 45.42
C ALA A 82 39.31 19.63 45.62
N PRO A 83 40.07 19.85 44.52
CA PRO A 83 41.22 20.74 44.53
C PRO A 83 41.05 22.00 43.67
N ASP A 84 41.73 23.04 44.15
CA ASP A 84 41.85 24.42 43.71
C ASP A 84 43.16 24.58 42.89
N VAL A 85 43.19 25.46 41.88
CA VAL A 85 44.41 25.84 41.16
C VAL A 85 44.39 27.34 40.89
N ARG A 86 45.43 28.04 41.36
CA ARG A 86 45.74 29.44 41.05
C ARG A 86 47.21 29.62 40.65
N ARG A 87 47.43 30.75 39.97
CA ARG A 87 48.65 31.56 39.69
C ARG A 87 49.33 31.26 38.34
N SER A 88 49.76 32.23 37.51
CA SER A 88 50.36 33.55 37.78
C SER A 88 50.32 34.50 36.55
N SER A 89 50.55 35.81 36.76
CA SER A 89 50.81 36.90 35.78
C SER A 89 52.33 37.16 35.62
N PRO A 90 52.85 37.99 34.68
CA PRO A 90 53.14 39.40 35.05
C PRO A 90 53.29 40.49 33.92
N HIS A 91 53.34 41.78 34.38
CA HIS A 91 54.06 43.00 33.87
C HIS A 91 53.59 43.71 32.57
N GLN A 92 53.74 45.04 32.31
CA GLN A 92 54.03 46.32 33.02
C GLN A 92 53.89 47.48 31.96
N SER A 93 53.63 48.73 32.39
CA SER A 93 53.50 49.96 31.56
C SER A 93 54.82 50.76 31.40
N PRO A 94 54.87 51.78 30.52
CA PRO A 94 55.54 53.07 30.84
C PRO A 94 54.78 54.35 30.34
N PRO A 95 55.23 55.60 30.68
CA PRO A 95 54.35 56.74 31.04
C PRO A 95 54.39 58.01 30.15
N MET A 96 53.58 58.99 30.60
CA MET A 96 53.29 60.40 30.21
C MET A 96 54.36 61.28 29.53
N VAL A 97 53.92 62.22 28.67
CA VAL A 97 54.30 63.66 28.68
C VAL A 97 53.15 64.55 28.14
N VAL A 98 52.88 65.64 28.86
CA VAL A 98 51.90 66.72 28.63
C VAL A 98 52.48 67.81 27.72
N LYS A 99 51.67 68.44 26.86
CA LYS A 99 51.87 69.88 26.51
C LYS A 99 50.55 70.60 26.25
N ILE A 100 50.38 71.64 27.04
CA ILE A 100 49.32 72.64 27.05
C ILE A 100 49.66 73.69 25.99
N GLU A 101 48.73 74.05 25.12
CA GLU A 101 48.68 75.41 24.54
C GLU A 101 47.23 75.89 24.49
N GLN A 102 46.99 76.98 25.22
CA GLN A 102 45.74 77.73 25.30
C GLN A 102 45.78 78.86 24.27
N GLY A 103 44.66 79.11 23.60
CA GLY A 103 44.42 80.45 23.07
C GLY A 103 43.54 80.56 21.84
N TRP A 104 42.24 80.21 21.91
CA TRP A 104 41.17 80.74 21.04
C TRP A 104 39.81 80.63 21.77
N GLN A 105 39.62 81.34 22.89
CA GLN A 105 38.39 81.25 23.72
C GLN A 105 37.18 82.07 23.20
N GLY A 106 37.20 82.56 21.95
CA GLY A 106 36.11 83.36 21.37
C GLY A 106 35.19 82.62 20.40
N GLU A 107 35.72 81.73 19.57
CA GLU A 107 34.96 80.99 18.54
C GLU A 107 34.47 79.62 19.02
N TYR A 108 35.16 79.01 19.98
CA TYR A 108 34.80 77.70 20.55
C TYR A 108 33.44 77.68 21.23
N GLN A 109 32.94 78.82 21.73
CA GLN A 109 31.69 78.86 22.49
C GLN A 109 30.44 78.89 21.58
N GLN A 110 30.55 79.43 20.36
CA GLN A 110 29.48 79.37 19.36
C GLN A 110 29.43 78.01 18.64
N GLU A 111 30.58 77.40 18.35
CA GLU A 111 30.63 76.03 17.81
C GLU A 111 30.14 75.00 18.82
N TYR A 112 30.43 75.15 20.12
CA TYR A 112 29.87 74.28 21.16
C TYR A 112 28.34 74.40 21.28
N GLN A 113 27.79 75.60 21.14
CA GLN A 113 26.33 75.80 21.19
C GLN A 113 25.63 75.28 19.93
N GLN A 114 26.24 75.42 18.76
CA GLN A 114 25.71 74.83 17.52
C GLN A 114 25.85 73.30 17.48
N GLN A 115 26.94 72.72 18.00
CA GLN A 115 27.07 71.26 18.15
C GLN A 115 26.09 70.69 19.18
N GLN A 116 25.81 71.40 20.28
CA GLN A 116 24.78 70.98 21.23
C GLN A 116 23.37 71.04 20.64
N GLN A 117 23.05 72.04 19.81
CA GLN A 117 21.75 72.12 19.12
C GLN A 117 21.60 71.07 18.01
N GLN A 118 22.67 70.75 17.27
CA GLN A 118 22.66 69.64 16.29
C GLN A 118 22.58 68.26 16.96
N GLN A 119 23.23 68.06 18.12
CA GLN A 119 23.07 66.83 18.92
C GLN A 119 21.65 66.68 19.50
N GLN A 120 21.01 67.77 19.94
CA GLN A 120 19.62 67.72 20.42
C GLN A 120 18.61 67.46 19.28
N GLN A 121 18.83 67.99 18.07
CA GLN A 121 17.98 67.69 16.91
C GLN A 121 18.18 66.26 16.37
N GLN A 122 19.40 65.69 16.43
CA GLN A 122 19.62 64.28 16.11
C GLN A 122 19.07 63.31 17.18
N GLN A 123 19.03 63.69 18.46
CA GLN A 123 18.41 62.90 19.53
C GLN A 123 16.88 62.89 19.49
N GLN A 124 16.21 63.87 18.86
CA GLN A 124 14.75 63.87 18.70
C GLN A 124 14.23 63.12 17.45
N GLN A 125 15.12 62.74 16.51
CA GLN A 125 14.74 61.94 15.33
C GLN A 125 15.13 60.45 15.43
N GLN A 126 15.78 60.03 16.52
CA GLN A 126 16.02 58.61 16.83
C GLN A 126 15.37 58.20 18.16
N GLN A 127 14.04 58.06 18.17
CA GLN A 127 13.30 57.05 18.94
C GLN A 127 11.80 57.15 18.62
N PRO A 128 11.23 56.12 17.97
CA PRO A 128 10.71 55.03 18.77
C PRO A 128 11.27 53.66 18.33
N GLU A 129 12.59 53.48 18.38
CA GLU A 129 13.21 52.15 18.20
C GLU A 129 13.90 51.59 19.45
N GLN A 130 14.01 52.35 20.55
CA GLN A 130 14.62 51.84 21.80
C GLN A 130 13.65 51.71 22.99
N ALA A 131 12.41 52.16 22.87
CA ALA A 131 11.38 51.96 23.92
C ALA A 131 10.71 50.56 23.88
N VAL A 132 11.00 49.74 22.86
CA VAL A 132 10.46 48.37 22.75
C VAL A 132 11.40 47.30 23.35
N GLN A 133 12.65 47.65 23.70
CA GLN A 133 13.63 46.67 24.22
C GLN A 133 13.77 46.62 25.75
N GLN A 134 13.08 47.48 26.51
CA GLN A 134 13.22 47.52 27.98
C GLN A 134 11.98 47.12 28.79
N LEU A 135 10.97 46.51 28.17
CA LEU A 135 9.81 45.90 28.85
C LEU A 135 9.67 44.39 28.62
N LEU A 136 10.79 43.67 28.53
CA LEU A 136 10.79 42.19 28.56
C LEU A 136 11.65 41.66 29.72
N PRO A 137 11.11 41.58 30.95
CA PRO A 137 11.67 40.74 31.99
C PRO A 137 11.00 39.37 31.94
N TRP A 138 11.24 38.60 30.87
CA TRP A 138 11.05 37.15 30.92
C TRP A 138 12.16 36.54 30.10
N ASN A 139 12.93 35.67 30.74
CA ASN A 139 13.81 34.71 30.10
C ASN A 139 13.23 34.36 28.73
N GLN A 140 13.96 34.62 27.64
CA GLN A 140 13.72 33.88 26.40
C GLN A 140 14.10 32.43 26.70
N ALA A 141 13.27 31.75 27.50
CA ALA A 141 13.00 30.37 27.27
C ALA A 141 12.62 30.34 25.80
N VAL A 142 13.51 29.79 24.97
CA VAL A 142 13.10 29.25 23.69
C VAL A 142 11.95 28.31 24.06
N VAL A 143 10.72 28.80 23.95
CA VAL A 143 9.54 27.96 24.07
C VAL A 143 9.66 27.07 22.86
N ARG A 144 10.38 25.94 23.02
CA ARG A 144 10.30 24.86 22.05
C ARG A 144 8.81 24.61 21.93
N ALA A 145 8.29 24.75 20.71
CA ALA A 145 6.95 24.27 20.43
C ALA A 145 6.87 22.85 21.02
N PRO A 146 5.83 22.51 21.80
CA PRO A 146 5.73 21.19 22.38
C PRO A 146 5.91 20.19 21.23
N ASP A 147 6.83 19.24 21.41
CA ASP A 147 7.06 18.22 20.39
C ASP A 147 5.69 17.62 20.04
N PRO A 148 5.35 17.53 18.74
CA PRO A 148 4.06 17.00 18.34
C PRO A 148 3.90 15.61 18.94
N SER A 149 2.69 15.28 19.41
CA SER A 149 2.42 13.97 19.99
C SER A 149 2.82 12.88 18.99
N TYR A 150 3.60 11.90 19.44
CA TYR A 150 4.00 10.76 18.60
C TYR A 150 2.77 10.04 18.03
N ASP A 151 1.70 9.97 18.83
CA ASP A 151 0.42 9.39 18.43
C ASP A 151 -0.19 10.21 17.28
N ASP A 152 -0.23 11.54 17.39
CA ASP A 152 -0.78 12.40 16.34
C ASP A 152 0.06 12.35 15.06
N VAL A 153 1.39 12.43 15.17
CA VAL A 153 2.30 12.35 14.01
C VAL A 153 2.11 11.04 13.26
N SER A 154 2.06 9.92 13.99
CA SER A 154 1.88 8.60 13.40
C SER A 154 0.51 8.43 12.77
N LEU A 155 -0.57 8.83 13.45
CA LEU A 155 -1.94 8.77 12.93
C LEU A 155 -2.11 9.63 11.68
N PHE A 156 -1.64 10.89 11.70
CA PHE A 156 -1.73 11.77 10.53
C PHE A 156 -0.93 11.23 9.34
N TYR A 157 0.26 10.69 9.59
CA TYR A 157 1.04 10.03 8.55
C TYR A 157 0.28 8.84 7.97
N PHE A 158 -0.21 7.94 8.83
CA PHE A 158 -0.89 6.72 8.41
C PHE A 158 -2.18 7.00 7.63
N VAL A 159 -3.06 7.86 8.16
CA VAL A 159 -4.32 8.21 7.49
C VAL A 159 -4.05 8.88 6.14
N ARG A 160 -3.11 9.82 6.09
CA ARG A 160 -2.78 10.48 4.82
C ARG A 160 -2.29 9.47 3.79
N ARG A 161 -1.43 8.52 4.20
CA ARG A 161 -0.69 7.62 3.31
C ARG A 161 -1.47 6.36 2.90
N PHE A 162 -2.23 5.77 3.82
CA PHE A 162 -2.79 4.41 3.69
C PHE A 162 -4.31 4.35 3.74
N VAL A 163 -4.99 5.47 3.96
CA VAL A 163 -6.46 5.53 3.93
C VAL A 163 -6.90 6.27 2.69
N SER A 164 -7.57 5.57 1.77
CA SER A 164 -8.22 6.21 0.62
C SER A 164 -9.69 6.52 0.96
N PRO A 165 -10.25 7.65 0.48
CA PRO A 165 -11.67 7.93 0.66
C PRO A 165 -12.53 6.93 -0.11
N ASN A 166 -13.70 6.57 0.43
CA ASN A 166 -14.69 5.81 -0.32
C ASN A 166 -15.44 6.78 -1.27
N PRO A 167 -15.35 6.60 -2.59
CA PRO A 167 -16.22 7.31 -3.53
C PRO A 167 -17.68 6.93 -3.31
N ALA A 168 -18.61 7.87 -3.54
CA ALA A 168 -20.04 7.64 -3.31
C ALA A 168 -20.68 6.63 -4.31
N ASP A 169 -19.87 5.92 -5.09
CA ASP A 169 -20.26 4.99 -6.15
C ASP A 169 -20.38 3.53 -5.68
N GLY A 170 -20.14 3.26 -4.39
CA GLY A 170 -20.32 1.94 -3.80
C GLY A 170 -19.13 0.99 -3.96
N PHE A 171 -18.04 1.41 -4.62
CA PHE A 171 -16.83 0.59 -4.70
C PHE A 171 -15.99 0.76 -3.41
N PRO A 172 -15.52 -0.32 -2.79
CA PRO A 172 -14.82 -0.23 -1.52
C PRO A 172 -13.46 0.48 -1.60
N GLY A 173 -13.28 1.53 -0.79
CA GLY A 173 -11.99 2.18 -0.58
C GLY A 173 -11.07 1.39 0.37
N HIS A 174 -9.78 1.72 0.35
CA HIS A 174 -8.79 1.10 1.23
C HIS A 174 -8.85 1.77 2.62
N LEU A 175 -9.31 1.03 3.62
CA LEU A 175 -9.49 1.50 5.00
C LEU A 175 -10.36 2.77 5.11
N SER A 176 -11.20 3.06 4.11
CA SER A 176 -12.08 4.24 4.03
C SER A 176 -13.01 4.39 5.22
N PHE A 177 -13.43 3.28 5.82
CA PHE A 177 -14.27 3.24 7.02
C PHE A 177 -13.54 3.73 8.29
N LEU A 178 -12.20 3.70 8.32
CA LEU A 178 -11.41 3.89 9.54
C LEU A 178 -11.64 5.26 10.21
N PRO A 179 -11.64 6.40 9.49
CA PRO A 179 -11.87 7.70 10.12
C PRO A 179 -13.25 7.81 10.78
N SER A 180 -14.25 7.09 10.26
CA SER A 180 -15.61 7.09 10.82
C SER A 180 -15.74 6.21 12.08
N LEU A 181 -14.90 5.18 12.20
CA LEU A 181 -14.92 4.23 13.31
C LEU A 181 -14.01 4.64 14.48
N TYR A 182 -12.94 5.38 14.18
CA TYR A 182 -11.91 5.77 15.14
C TYR A 182 -12.41 6.88 16.08
N ASP A 183 -12.28 6.66 17.39
CA ASP A 183 -12.54 7.69 18.40
C ASP A 183 -11.26 8.05 19.16
N ALA A 184 -10.70 9.23 18.92
CA ALA A 184 -9.47 9.71 19.57
C ALA A 184 -9.56 9.79 21.11
N ARG A 185 -10.77 9.80 21.69
CA ARG A 185 -10.98 9.80 23.15
C ARG A 185 -11.06 8.37 23.70
N SER A 186 -11.42 7.42 22.85
CA SER A 186 -11.46 6.01 23.18
C SER A 186 -10.03 5.48 23.31
N ARG A 187 -9.87 4.46 24.15
CA ARG A 187 -8.65 3.67 24.22
C ARG A 187 -9.00 2.18 24.01
N GLY A 188 -9.93 1.96 23.10
CA GLY A 188 -10.51 0.67 22.74
C GLY A 188 -9.55 -0.18 21.90
N LEU A 189 -10.06 -1.33 21.47
CA LEU A 189 -9.34 -2.30 20.64
C LEU A 189 -8.91 -1.65 19.31
N LEU A 190 -9.85 -1.00 18.63
CA LEU A 190 -9.60 -0.32 17.35
C LEU A 190 -8.53 0.76 17.48
N GLU A 191 -8.61 1.59 18.51
CA GLU A 191 -7.64 2.67 18.69
C GLU A 191 -6.23 2.14 18.97
N ALA A 192 -6.11 1.06 19.76
CA ALA A 192 -4.84 0.39 20.02
C ALA A 192 -4.25 -0.24 18.74
N ALA A 193 -5.07 -0.95 17.95
CA ALA A 193 -4.63 -1.54 16.68
C ALA A 193 -4.21 -0.47 15.67
N THR A 194 -4.99 0.61 15.55
CA THR A 194 -4.71 1.73 14.65
C THR A 194 -3.40 2.43 15.04
N LEU A 195 -3.20 2.73 16.32
CA LEU A 195 -1.95 3.33 16.79
C LEU A 195 -0.75 2.42 16.56
N SER A 196 -0.91 1.10 16.73
CA SER A 196 0.15 0.14 16.46
C SER A 196 0.62 0.20 15.01
N VAL A 197 -0.29 0.03 14.05
CA VAL A 197 0.06 0.06 12.62
C VAL A 197 0.57 1.44 12.19
N ALA A 198 -0.02 2.51 12.69
CA ALA A 198 0.39 3.88 12.38
C ALA A 198 1.80 4.20 12.88
N GLN A 199 2.14 3.78 14.11
CA GLN A 199 3.47 3.97 14.68
C GLN A 199 4.53 3.14 13.96
N MET A 200 4.20 1.92 13.51
CA MET A 200 5.11 1.12 12.69
C MET A 200 5.35 1.77 11.32
N ALA A 201 4.30 2.28 10.68
CA ALA A 201 4.41 2.99 9.42
C ALA A 201 5.28 4.26 9.57
N ALA A 202 5.09 5.01 10.66
CA ALA A 202 5.91 6.17 10.99
C ALA A 202 7.37 5.79 11.28
N TYR A 203 7.62 4.67 11.96
CA TYR A 203 8.97 4.13 12.18
C TYR A 203 9.67 3.84 10.85
N ASN A 204 8.99 3.18 9.90
CA ASN A 204 9.59 2.90 8.59
C ASN A 204 9.94 4.17 7.80
N LYS A 205 9.20 5.27 8.01
CA LYS A 205 9.42 6.55 7.33
C LYS A 205 10.45 7.44 8.00
N PHE A 206 10.34 7.61 9.31
CA PHE A 206 11.08 8.61 10.08
C PHE A 206 12.19 7.99 10.95
N GLY A 207 12.21 6.66 11.10
CA GLY A 207 13.07 5.95 12.04
C GLY A 207 12.68 6.18 13.50
N GLY A 208 13.57 5.81 14.42
CA GLY A 208 13.46 6.09 15.85
C GLY A 208 12.83 4.97 16.68
N ASP A 209 13.62 4.40 17.59
CA ASP A 209 13.27 3.24 18.43
C ASP A 209 11.99 3.41 19.22
N ARG A 210 11.62 4.65 19.55
CA ARG A 210 10.39 4.96 20.28
C ARG A 210 9.14 4.61 19.48
N PHE A 211 9.10 4.88 18.18
CA PHE A 211 7.95 4.54 17.34
C PHE A 211 7.77 3.02 17.28
N GLN A 212 8.86 2.29 17.07
CA GLN A 212 8.85 0.82 17.04
C GLN A 212 8.40 0.23 18.38
N MET A 213 8.99 0.66 19.49
CA MET A 213 8.64 0.18 20.83
C MET A 213 7.17 0.45 21.17
N GLN A 214 6.65 1.65 20.85
CA GLN A 214 5.25 1.98 21.11
C GLN A 214 4.31 1.18 20.20
N SER A 215 4.70 0.94 18.95
CA SER A 215 3.93 0.10 18.03
C SER A 215 3.68 -1.28 18.64
N TYR A 216 4.74 -1.99 19.06
CA TYR A 216 4.58 -3.32 19.65
C TYR A 216 3.88 -3.30 21.01
N ARG A 217 4.03 -2.24 21.78
CA ARG A 217 3.28 -2.07 23.03
C ARG A 217 1.78 -1.96 22.78
N ASN A 218 1.39 -1.19 21.76
CA ASN A 218 0.00 -1.06 21.32
C ASN A 218 -0.51 -2.34 20.66
N TYR A 219 0.33 -3.04 19.88
CA TYR A 219 0.04 -4.37 19.34
C TYR A 219 -0.33 -5.36 20.45
N GLY A 220 0.55 -5.55 21.43
CA GLY A 220 0.29 -6.46 22.55
C GLY A 220 -0.92 -6.06 23.38
N ARG A 221 -1.22 -4.76 23.48
CA ARG A 221 -2.46 -4.27 24.08
C ARG A 221 -3.69 -4.65 23.26
N ALA A 222 -3.67 -4.44 21.95
CA ALA A 222 -4.74 -4.81 21.05
C ALA A 222 -5.03 -6.31 21.12
N ILE A 223 -4.00 -7.17 21.14
CA ILE A 223 -4.18 -8.63 21.28
C ILE A 223 -4.94 -9.01 22.55
N ARG A 224 -4.56 -8.47 23.71
CA ARG A 224 -5.27 -8.75 24.98
C ARG A 224 -6.74 -8.33 24.91
N MET A 225 -7.00 -7.13 24.37
CA MET A 225 -8.37 -6.62 24.22
C MET A 225 -9.19 -7.44 23.21
N LEU A 226 -8.56 -7.88 22.12
CA LEU A 226 -9.17 -8.75 21.12
C LEU A 226 -9.57 -10.08 21.75
N GLN A 227 -8.66 -10.73 22.49
CA GLN A 227 -8.91 -12.00 23.18
C GLN A 227 -10.08 -11.91 24.16
N ASP A 228 -10.28 -10.77 24.83
CA ASP A 228 -11.42 -10.58 25.73
C ASP A 228 -12.73 -10.34 24.93
N MET A 229 -12.67 -9.54 23.86
CA MET A 229 -13.83 -9.19 23.04
C MET A 229 -14.41 -10.37 22.24
N ILE A 230 -13.56 -11.28 21.75
CA ILE A 230 -14.01 -12.45 20.97
C ILE A 230 -14.66 -13.54 21.83
N ARG A 231 -14.62 -13.44 23.17
CA ARG A 231 -15.27 -14.39 24.07
C ARG A 231 -16.79 -14.30 24.05
N SER A 232 -17.35 -13.16 23.66
CA SER A 232 -18.79 -12.97 23.51
C SER A 232 -19.14 -12.83 22.04
N GLU A 233 -20.13 -13.61 21.60
CA GLU A 233 -20.55 -13.68 20.20
C GLU A 233 -21.03 -12.32 19.67
N LYS A 234 -21.77 -11.56 20.50
CA LYS A 234 -22.28 -10.24 20.11
C LYS A 234 -21.17 -9.21 19.89
N SER A 235 -20.10 -9.26 20.69
CA SER A 235 -18.98 -8.33 20.52
C SER A 235 -18.02 -8.77 19.43
N ALA A 236 -17.93 -10.08 19.15
CA ALA A 236 -17.06 -10.61 18.10
C ALA A 236 -17.47 -10.14 16.69
N THR A 237 -18.76 -9.95 16.44
CA THR A 237 -19.27 -9.52 15.12
C THR A 237 -19.20 -8.00 14.87
N ASP A 238 -18.78 -7.21 15.87
CA ASP A 238 -18.64 -5.75 15.75
C ASP A 238 -17.63 -5.35 14.67
N ASP A 239 -17.97 -4.34 13.86
CA ASP A 239 -17.09 -3.74 12.85
C ASP A 239 -15.72 -3.34 13.41
N LYS A 240 -15.66 -2.90 14.67
CA LYS A 240 -14.41 -2.54 15.33
C LYS A 240 -13.47 -3.74 15.50
N VAL A 241 -14.01 -4.94 15.74
CA VAL A 241 -13.22 -6.16 15.93
C VAL A 241 -12.57 -6.56 14.61
N ILE A 242 -13.37 -6.73 13.55
CA ILE A 242 -12.83 -7.10 12.24
C ILE A 242 -11.88 -6.04 11.68
N THR A 243 -12.20 -4.76 11.84
CA THR A 243 -11.30 -3.67 11.43
C THR A 243 -9.96 -3.79 12.14
N SER A 244 -9.97 -4.07 13.45
CA SER A 244 -8.74 -4.22 14.21
C SER A 244 -7.91 -5.39 13.71
N VAL A 245 -8.54 -6.54 13.42
CA VAL A 245 -7.85 -7.70 12.84
C VAL A 245 -7.22 -7.37 11.49
N LEU A 246 -7.92 -6.65 10.60
CA LEU A 246 -7.38 -6.18 9.31
C LEU A 246 -6.18 -5.22 9.49
N LEU A 247 -6.23 -4.33 10.49
CA LEU A 247 -5.10 -3.44 10.81
C LEU A 247 -3.89 -4.20 11.38
N LEU A 248 -4.13 -5.26 12.16
CA LEU A 248 -3.06 -6.13 12.67
C LEU A 248 -2.43 -6.98 11.54
N CYS A 249 -3.22 -7.42 10.57
CA CYS A 249 -2.73 -7.98 9.32
C CYS A 249 -1.84 -6.96 8.57
N THR A 250 -2.33 -5.74 8.40
CA THR A 250 -1.60 -4.65 7.73
C THR A 250 -0.29 -4.32 8.46
N LEU A 251 -0.29 -4.33 9.80
CA LEU A 251 0.92 -4.16 10.60
C LEU A 251 1.99 -5.18 10.22
N LYS A 252 1.63 -6.44 10.02
CA LYS A 252 2.58 -7.49 9.62
C LYS A 252 3.20 -7.22 8.24
N ASP A 253 2.43 -6.67 7.31
CA ASP A 253 2.97 -6.30 5.98
C ASP A 253 3.94 -5.12 6.09
N ILE A 254 3.60 -4.14 6.92
CA ILE A 254 4.41 -2.95 7.15
C ILE A 254 5.68 -3.31 7.95
N SER A 255 5.60 -4.19 8.95
CA SER A 255 6.78 -4.62 9.73
C SER A 255 7.67 -5.59 8.96
N GLY A 256 7.10 -6.38 8.05
CA GLY A 256 7.81 -7.43 7.31
C GLY A 256 7.88 -8.76 8.07
N GLU A 257 7.19 -8.86 9.22
CA GLU A 257 7.16 -10.08 10.06
C GLU A 257 6.08 -11.08 9.62
N GLY A 258 5.33 -10.79 8.56
CA GLY A 258 4.19 -11.59 8.10
C GLY A 258 4.51 -12.76 7.16
N LEU A 259 5.77 -13.14 6.95
CA LEU A 259 6.10 -14.22 6.01
C LEU A 259 6.37 -15.52 6.76
N GLY A 260 5.39 -16.42 6.76
CA GLY A 260 5.51 -17.78 7.30
C GLY A 260 5.46 -17.88 8.82
N ASP A 261 4.86 -16.88 9.50
CA ASP A 261 4.70 -16.87 10.95
C ASP A 261 3.40 -17.60 11.36
N PRO A 262 3.46 -18.67 12.18
CA PRO A 262 2.26 -19.34 12.70
C PRO A 262 1.36 -18.44 13.57
N GLY A 263 1.79 -17.22 13.94
CA GLY A 263 1.00 -16.22 14.66
C GLY A 263 0.13 -15.30 13.79
N GLU A 264 -0.24 -15.68 12.57
CA GLU A 264 -1.06 -14.85 11.66
C GLU A 264 -2.51 -14.67 12.08
N HIS A 265 -3.08 -13.51 11.74
CA HIS A 265 -4.43 -13.12 12.13
C HIS A 265 -5.51 -13.59 11.14
N ALA A 266 -5.10 -14.07 9.95
CA ALA A 266 -6.00 -14.46 8.88
C ALA A 266 -6.93 -15.64 9.23
N PRO A 267 -6.49 -16.73 9.90
CA PRO A 267 -7.42 -17.78 10.34
C PRO A 267 -8.52 -17.25 11.27
N GLY A 268 -8.17 -16.35 12.19
CA GLY A 268 -9.15 -15.68 13.06
C GLY A 268 -10.11 -14.79 12.26
N LEU A 269 -9.60 -14.07 11.26
CA LEU A 269 -10.40 -13.25 10.35
C LEU A 269 -11.45 -14.07 9.60
N TYR A 270 -11.08 -15.26 9.12
CA TYR A 270 -11.99 -16.19 8.45
C TYR A 270 -13.21 -16.50 9.33
N TYR A 271 -12.98 -16.94 10.57
CA TYR A 271 -14.06 -17.29 11.49
C TYR A 271 -14.93 -16.09 11.85
N LEU A 272 -14.36 -14.89 11.92
CA LEU A 272 -15.13 -13.67 12.16
C LEU A 272 -16.04 -13.31 10.97
N ILE A 273 -15.56 -13.47 9.73
CA ILE A 273 -16.38 -13.25 8.53
C ILE A 273 -17.51 -14.28 8.46
N GLU A 274 -17.18 -15.56 8.67
CA GLU A 274 -18.16 -16.65 8.66
C GLU A 274 -19.25 -16.40 9.72
N LYS A 275 -18.86 -15.96 10.92
CA LYS A 275 -19.79 -15.61 12.00
C LYS A 275 -20.66 -14.38 11.70
N ARG A 276 -20.15 -13.38 10.97
CA ARG A 276 -20.95 -12.23 10.52
C ARG A 276 -21.97 -12.63 9.44
N GLY A 277 -21.68 -13.69 8.68
CA GLY A 277 -22.59 -14.24 7.67
C GLY A 277 -22.78 -13.33 6.45
N PRO A 278 -23.64 -13.73 5.50
CA PRO A 278 -23.85 -12.99 4.26
C PRO A 278 -24.54 -11.63 4.46
N GLU A 279 -25.29 -11.44 5.55
CA GLU A 279 -26.03 -10.20 5.84
C GLU A 279 -25.13 -8.96 5.96
N GLN A 280 -23.83 -9.13 6.21
CA GLN A 280 -22.90 -8.00 6.31
C GLN A 280 -22.81 -7.18 5.01
N ILE A 281 -23.13 -7.78 3.85
CA ILE A 281 -23.16 -7.07 2.56
C ILE A 281 -24.28 -6.04 2.48
N ALA A 282 -25.31 -6.14 3.34
CA ALA A 282 -26.45 -5.23 3.33
C ALA A 282 -26.08 -3.80 3.77
N THR A 283 -24.89 -3.60 4.32
CA THR A 283 -24.39 -2.27 4.68
C THR A 283 -23.14 -1.96 3.86
N SER A 284 -22.99 -0.72 3.39
CA SER A 284 -21.81 -0.29 2.63
C SER A 284 -20.50 -0.58 3.40
N ARG A 285 -20.47 -0.29 4.71
CA ARG A 285 -19.30 -0.59 5.55
C ARG A 285 -19.04 -2.09 5.68
N GLY A 286 -20.09 -2.89 5.88
CA GLY A 286 -19.94 -4.34 6.01
C GLY A 286 -19.46 -4.98 4.70
N ALA A 287 -19.93 -4.49 3.55
CA ALA A 287 -19.43 -4.89 2.23
C ALA A 287 -17.95 -4.51 2.04
N GLU A 288 -17.54 -3.29 2.40
CA GLU A 288 -16.13 -2.86 2.39
C GLU A 288 -15.23 -3.75 3.24
N LEU A 289 -15.65 -4.05 4.48
CA LEU A 289 -14.91 -4.91 5.40
C LEU A 289 -14.81 -6.35 4.87
N LEU A 290 -15.89 -6.87 4.31
CA LEU A 290 -15.92 -8.19 3.69
C LEU A 290 -14.94 -8.24 2.51
N PHE A 291 -14.99 -7.28 1.60
CA PHE A 291 -14.12 -7.25 0.42
C PHE A 291 -12.64 -7.22 0.80
N LEU A 292 -12.26 -6.32 1.72
CA LEU A 292 -10.88 -6.22 2.19
C LEU A 292 -10.44 -7.49 2.95
N ALA A 293 -11.35 -8.13 3.68
CA ALA A 293 -11.07 -9.40 4.35
C ALA A 293 -10.90 -10.56 3.37
N LEU A 294 -11.73 -10.67 2.34
CA LEU A 294 -11.63 -11.72 1.32
C LEU A 294 -10.30 -11.62 0.57
N ILE A 295 -9.90 -10.42 0.14
CA ILE A 295 -8.57 -10.20 -0.47
C ILE A 295 -7.46 -10.65 0.48
N ARG A 296 -7.57 -10.30 1.77
CA ARG A 296 -6.55 -10.68 2.76
C ARG A 296 -6.47 -12.19 2.95
N LEU A 297 -7.61 -12.86 3.02
CA LEU A 297 -7.69 -14.31 3.19
C LEU A 297 -7.17 -15.05 1.95
N GLN A 298 -7.43 -14.55 0.75
CA GLN A 298 -6.90 -15.11 -0.49
C GLN A 298 -5.38 -15.04 -0.54
N VAL A 299 -4.80 -13.88 -0.23
CA VAL A 299 -3.33 -13.71 -0.12
C VAL A 299 -2.75 -14.68 0.92
N TYR A 300 -3.40 -14.81 2.07
CA TYR A 300 -2.99 -15.75 3.12
C TYR A 300 -3.00 -17.20 2.64
N SER A 301 -4.12 -17.64 2.08
CA SER A 301 -4.33 -18.99 1.57
C SER A 301 -3.34 -19.34 0.47
N PHE A 302 -3.03 -18.39 -0.42
CA PHE A 302 -2.01 -18.57 -1.42
C PHE A 302 -0.61 -18.76 -0.80
N LEU A 303 -0.21 -17.90 0.14
CA LEU A 303 1.12 -17.95 0.76
C LEU A 303 1.36 -19.23 1.57
N HIS A 304 0.30 -19.78 2.16
CA HIS A 304 0.36 -20.97 3.01
C HIS A 304 -0.01 -22.26 2.27
N ASP A 305 -0.35 -22.17 0.98
CA ASP A 305 -0.85 -23.29 0.18
C ASP A 305 -2.07 -24.01 0.84
N ASP A 306 -2.94 -23.25 1.50
CA ASP A 306 -4.09 -23.76 2.27
C ASP A 306 -5.40 -23.14 1.75
N ASP A 307 -6.24 -23.96 1.12
CA ASP A 307 -7.53 -23.54 0.55
C ASP A 307 -8.69 -23.53 1.55
N THR A 308 -8.43 -23.80 2.84
CA THR A 308 -9.45 -23.78 3.89
C THR A 308 -10.09 -22.39 4.06
N TYR A 309 -9.33 -21.32 3.83
CA TYR A 309 -9.73 -19.97 4.23
C TYR A 309 -10.27 -19.08 3.10
N VAL A 310 -10.49 -19.61 1.89
CA VAL A 310 -10.65 -18.75 0.70
C VAL A 310 -12.06 -18.18 0.53
N ASP A 311 -13.10 -18.87 1.01
CA ASP A 311 -14.49 -18.38 0.92
C ASP A 311 -15.31 -18.71 2.18
N PRO A 312 -15.19 -17.90 3.25
CA PRO A 312 -15.90 -18.13 4.50
C PRO A 312 -17.42 -18.10 4.29
N GLY A 313 -18.08 -19.20 4.65
CA GLY A 313 -19.53 -19.35 4.48
C GLY A 313 -20.00 -19.37 3.03
N SER A 314 -19.09 -19.60 2.07
CA SER A 314 -19.38 -19.59 0.62
C SER A 314 -20.02 -18.29 0.13
N ILE A 315 -19.69 -17.17 0.76
CA ILE A 315 -20.28 -15.85 0.48
C ILE A 315 -19.88 -15.38 -0.92
N ALA A 316 -18.59 -15.43 -1.28
CA ALA A 316 -18.14 -15.00 -2.60
C ALA A 316 -18.78 -15.87 -3.70
N THR A 317 -18.87 -17.17 -3.50
CA THR A 317 -19.53 -18.10 -4.42
C THR A 317 -21.02 -17.79 -4.58
N ALA A 318 -21.74 -17.57 -3.47
CA ALA A 318 -23.17 -17.32 -3.50
C ALA A 318 -23.54 -16.01 -4.21
N TRP A 319 -22.75 -14.96 -4.02
CA TRP A 319 -23.02 -13.64 -4.58
C TRP A 319 -22.35 -13.40 -5.93
N GLY A 320 -21.30 -14.16 -6.27
CA GLY A 320 -20.60 -14.07 -7.56
C GLY A 320 -21.46 -14.41 -8.77
N ALA A 321 -22.59 -15.10 -8.58
CA ALA A 321 -23.59 -15.28 -9.63
C ALA A 321 -24.21 -13.96 -10.11
N PHE A 322 -24.28 -12.96 -9.23
CA PHE A 322 -25.01 -11.70 -9.48
C PHE A 322 -24.08 -10.50 -9.63
N ASP A 323 -22.84 -10.60 -9.14
CA ASP A 323 -21.90 -9.50 -9.09
C ASP A 323 -20.53 -9.92 -9.65
N PRO A 324 -20.06 -9.33 -10.77
CA PRO A 324 -18.76 -9.67 -11.37
C PRO A 324 -17.55 -9.42 -10.47
N LEU A 325 -17.60 -8.47 -9.53
CA LEU A 325 -16.50 -8.22 -8.58
C LEU A 325 -16.42 -9.34 -7.55
N LEU A 326 -17.56 -9.82 -7.03
CA LEU A 326 -17.59 -10.99 -6.14
C LEU A 326 -17.31 -12.30 -6.90
N ARG A 327 -17.69 -12.38 -8.18
CA ARG A 327 -17.34 -13.50 -9.06
C ARG A 327 -15.84 -13.62 -9.23
N ALA A 328 -15.15 -12.50 -9.46
CA ALA A 328 -13.70 -12.46 -9.53
C ALA A 328 -13.09 -13.10 -8.27
N LEU A 329 -13.56 -12.74 -7.07
CA LEU A 329 -13.11 -13.34 -5.81
C LEU A 329 -13.39 -14.86 -5.73
N SER A 330 -14.58 -15.30 -6.17
CA SER A 330 -14.93 -16.73 -6.23
C SER A 330 -14.00 -17.52 -7.17
N MET A 331 -13.58 -16.92 -8.28
CA MET A 331 -12.66 -17.54 -9.24
C MET A 331 -11.26 -17.71 -8.67
N MET A 332 -10.82 -16.83 -7.76
CA MET A 332 -9.56 -16.97 -7.02
C MET A 332 -9.61 -18.20 -6.10
N SER A 333 -10.73 -18.38 -5.39
CA SER A 333 -10.97 -19.58 -4.56
C SER A 333 -10.90 -20.88 -5.36
N ARG A 334 -11.54 -20.88 -6.53
CA ARG A 334 -11.51 -22.01 -7.47
C ARG A 334 -10.09 -22.28 -7.95
N THR A 335 -9.34 -21.24 -8.32
CA THR A 335 -7.96 -21.32 -8.81
C THR A 335 -7.03 -22.00 -7.79
N LEU A 336 -7.08 -21.58 -6.52
CA LEU A 336 -6.24 -22.16 -5.49
C LEU A 336 -6.58 -23.64 -5.22
N SER A 337 -7.86 -23.99 -5.15
CA SER A 337 -8.29 -25.37 -4.96
C SER A 337 -7.85 -26.27 -6.13
N LEU A 338 -7.96 -25.77 -7.37
CA LEU A 338 -7.51 -26.49 -8.56
C LEU A 338 -5.99 -26.68 -8.58
N ARG A 339 -5.21 -25.64 -8.25
CA ARG A 339 -3.75 -25.73 -8.09
C ARG A 339 -3.36 -26.80 -7.06
N ASN A 340 -4.05 -26.83 -5.92
CA ASN A 340 -3.80 -27.82 -4.88
C ASN A 340 -4.09 -29.24 -5.35
N LYS A 341 -5.19 -29.47 -6.07
CA LYS A 341 -5.54 -30.78 -6.65
C LYS A 341 -4.57 -31.20 -7.74
N LEU A 342 -4.25 -30.28 -8.67
CA LEU A 342 -3.41 -30.52 -9.83
C LEU A 342 -1.97 -30.90 -9.44
N LEU A 343 -1.37 -30.14 -8.51
CA LEU A 343 0.01 -30.41 -8.07
C LEU A 343 0.07 -31.40 -6.91
N GLY A 344 -1.02 -31.58 -6.16
CA GLY A 344 -1.15 -32.59 -5.11
C GLY A 344 -1.11 -34.02 -5.66
N SER A 345 -1.74 -34.27 -6.81
CA SER A 345 -1.74 -35.60 -7.44
C SER A 345 -0.33 -36.10 -7.80
N LEU A 346 0.62 -35.20 -8.05
CA LEU A 346 2.01 -35.55 -8.37
C LEU A 346 2.82 -35.96 -7.13
N SER A 347 2.50 -35.38 -5.98
CA SER A 347 3.20 -35.68 -4.73
C SER A 347 2.89 -37.10 -4.26
N SER A 348 1.65 -37.57 -4.46
CA SER A 348 1.20 -38.94 -4.17
C SER A 348 1.98 -39.97 -4.98
N SER A 349 2.18 -39.73 -6.28
CA SER A 349 2.89 -40.63 -7.19
C SER A 349 4.38 -40.79 -6.87
N SER A 350 5.00 -39.82 -6.19
CA SER A 350 6.42 -39.88 -5.80
C SER A 350 6.69 -40.74 -4.54
N SER A 351 5.65 -41.09 -3.77
CA SER A 351 5.77 -41.86 -2.52
C SER A 351 5.52 -43.36 -2.69
N SER A 352 4.95 -43.80 -3.80
CA SER A 352 4.76 -45.21 -4.15
C SER A 352 5.95 -45.73 -4.95
N SER A 353 7.05 -46.04 -4.27
CA SER A 353 8.22 -46.74 -4.82
C SER A 353 7.95 -48.22 -5.12
N SER A 354 6.85 -48.53 -5.80
CA SER A 354 6.44 -49.88 -6.19
C SER A 354 5.99 -49.90 -7.65
N SER A 355 6.97 -50.02 -8.54
CA SER A 355 7.00 -50.81 -9.78
C SER A 355 5.71 -51.06 -10.57
N SER A 356 4.85 -50.05 -10.77
CA SER A 356 3.83 -50.06 -11.81
C SER A 356 3.87 -48.74 -12.57
N SER A 357 4.32 -48.78 -13.82
CA SER A 357 4.41 -47.65 -14.75
C SER A 357 3.05 -47.18 -15.28
N TYR A 358 1.96 -47.82 -14.85
CA TYR A 358 0.59 -47.44 -15.21
C TYR A 358 -0.07 -46.79 -14.00
N LEU A 359 -0.40 -45.49 -14.14
CA LEU A 359 -1.36 -44.82 -13.27
C LEU A 359 -2.69 -45.59 -13.32
N ASP A 360 -3.36 -45.72 -12.17
CA ASP A 360 -4.70 -46.31 -12.10
C ASP A 360 -5.63 -45.53 -13.06
N PRO A 361 -6.43 -46.19 -13.93
CA PRO A 361 -7.41 -45.54 -14.78
C PRO A 361 -8.32 -44.53 -14.04
N LEU A 362 -8.61 -44.79 -12.76
CA LEU A 362 -9.38 -43.86 -11.92
C LEU A 362 -8.60 -42.58 -11.60
N GLU A 363 -7.30 -42.67 -11.30
CA GLU A 363 -6.43 -41.52 -11.07
C GLU A 363 -6.22 -40.71 -12.35
N GLN A 364 -6.08 -41.37 -13.50
CA GLN A 364 -6.02 -40.69 -14.81
C GLN A 364 -7.33 -39.95 -15.12
N GLN A 365 -8.48 -40.56 -14.86
CA GLN A 365 -9.77 -39.90 -15.05
C GLN A 365 -9.94 -38.70 -14.11
N GLN A 366 -9.49 -38.81 -12.86
CA GLN A 366 -9.53 -37.71 -11.90
C GLN A 366 -8.61 -36.56 -12.32
N GLN A 367 -7.39 -36.86 -12.78
CA GLN A 367 -6.46 -35.85 -13.31
C GLN A 367 -7.03 -35.14 -14.54
N ALA A 368 -7.62 -35.89 -15.49
CA ALA A 368 -8.27 -35.31 -16.67
C ALA A 368 -9.44 -34.38 -16.28
N SER A 369 -10.23 -34.75 -15.27
CA SER A 369 -11.32 -33.92 -14.74
C SER A 369 -10.81 -32.62 -14.10
N VAL A 370 -9.70 -32.68 -13.35
CA VAL A 370 -9.07 -31.49 -12.76
C VAL A 370 -8.53 -30.57 -13.85
N LEU A 371 -7.86 -31.11 -14.88
CA LEU A 371 -7.39 -30.33 -16.01
C LEU A 371 -8.54 -29.66 -16.78
N GLN A 372 -9.62 -30.40 -17.04
CA GLN A 372 -10.83 -29.85 -17.66
C GLN A 372 -11.37 -28.66 -16.84
N SER A 373 -11.44 -28.81 -15.52
CA SER A 373 -11.86 -27.73 -14.61
C SER A 373 -10.92 -26.52 -14.63
N CYS A 374 -9.61 -26.71 -14.91
CA CYS A 374 -8.67 -25.61 -15.08
C CYS A 374 -8.95 -24.83 -16.37
N PHE A 375 -9.21 -25.52 -17.49
CA PHE A 375 -9.60 -24.87 -18.74
C PHE A 375 -10.93 -24.13 -18.63
N GLU A 376 -11.92 -24.72 -17.97
CA GLU A 376 -13.18 -24.03 -17.65
C GLU A 376 -12.95 -22.76 -16.83
N THR A 377 -12.04 -22.81 -15.84
CA THR A 377 -11.72 -21.61 -15.04
C THR A 377 -11.00 -20.54 -15.87
N LEU A 378 -10.17 -20.93 -16.85
CA LEU A 378 -9.60 -19.97 -17.81
C LEU A 378 -10.66 -19.34 -18.72
N ASP A 379 -11.69 -20.11 -19.10
CA ASP A 379 -12.84 -19.59 -19.84
C ASP A 379 -13.68 -18.64 -18.97
N ASP A 380 -13.88 -18.96 -17.68
CA ASP A 380 -14.51 -18.05 -16.72
C ASP A 380 -13.75 -16.71 -16.63
N PHE A 381 -12.41 -16.71 -16.66
CA PHE A 381 -11.60 -15.48 -16.73
C PHE A 381 -11.83 -14.69 -18.02
N HIS A 382 -11.94 -15.37 -19.15
CA HIS A 382 -12.24 -14.74 -20.43
C HIS A 382 -13.67 -14.16 -20.46
N GLN A 383 -14.64 -14.88 -19.93
CA GLN A 383 -16.02 -14.41 -19.82
C GLN A 383 -16.12 -13.21 -18.89
N TRP A 384 -15.39 -13.23 -17.77
CA TRP A 384 -15.28 -12.08 -16.88
C TRP A 384 -14.71 -10.86 -17.61
N ASP A 385 -13.64 -11.03 -18.38
CA ASP A 385 -13.04 -9.96 -19.19
C ASP A 385 -14.06 -9.32 -20.16
N ALA A 386 -14.93 -10.13 -20.77
CA ALA A 386 -15.96 -9.67 -21.70
C ALA A 386 -17.13 -8.93 -21.01
N GLU A 387 -17.51 -9.34 -19.80
CA GLU A 387 -18.66 -8.80 -19.07
C GLU A 387 -18.32 -7.59 -18.19
N ALA A 388 -17.11 -7.58 -17.62
CA ALA A 388 -16.71 -6.61 -16.58
C ALA A 388 -16.84 -5.18 -17.07
N ALA A 389 -16.42 -4.89 -18.30
CA ALA A 389 -16.57 -3.59 -18.93
C ALA A 389 -18.02 -3.08 -18.82
N THR A 390 -18.98 -3.85 -19.33
CA THR A 390 -20.41 -3.47 -19.35
C THR A 390 -20.97 -3.29 -17.94
N TYR A 391 -20.60 -4.17 -17.00
CA TYR A 391 -21.01 -4.02 -15.60
C TYR A 391 -20.47 -2.72 -14.99
N TRP A 392 -19.20 -2.40 -15.19
CA TRP A 392 -18.60 -1.18 -14.65
C TRP A 392 -19.31 0.08 -15.17
N GLN A 393 -19.62 0.12 -16.47
CA GLN A 393 -20.37 1.20 -17.11
C GLN A 393 -21.75 1.42 -16.50
N ASN A 394 -22.45 0.32 -16.17
CA ASN A 394 -23.82 0.38 -15.66
C ASN A 394 -23.87 0.66 -14.15
N THR A 395 -22.86 0.22 -13.41
CA THR A 395 -22.85 0.26 -11.95
C THR A 395 -22.15 1.51 -11.41
N PHE A 396 -21.06 1.96 -12.04
CA PHE A 396 -20.21 3.02 -11.51
C PHE A 396 -20.19 4.24 -12.42
N GLU A 397 -20.40 5.43 -11.84
CA GLU A 397 -20.37 6.68 -12.59
C GLU A 397 -18.92 7.19 -12.72
N GLY A 398 -18.42 7.24 -13.97
CA GLY A 398 -17.13 7.87 -14.27
C GLY A 398 -15.88 7.04 -13.89
N ARG A 399 -16.04 5.75 -13.58
CA ARG A 399 -14.90 4.84 -13.39
C ARG A 399 -14.29 4.40 -14.71
N ALA A 400 -13.00 4.11 -14.67
CA ALA A 400 -12.35 3.42 -15.77
C ALA A 400 -12.84 1.98 -15.81
N MET A 401 -13.00 1.45 -17.01
CA MET A 401 -13.55 0.11 -17.20
C MET A 401 -12.44 -0.92 -17.31
N PRO A 402 -12.58 -2.09 -16.66
CA PRO A 402 -11.74 -3.24 -16.93
C PRO A 402 -11.70 -3.60 -18.41
N THR A 403 -10.54 -4.00 -18.91
CA THR A 403 -10.31 -4.42 -20.30
C THR A 403 -9.95 -5.89 -20.38
N ALA A 404 -9.93 -6.44 -21.59
CA ALA A 404 -9.51 -7.82 -21.79
C ALA A 404 -8.00 -8.00 -21.55
N LEU A 405 -7.59 -9.25 -21.37
CA LEU A 405 -6.19 -9.62 -21.20
C LEU A 405 -5.32 -9.08 -22.35
N GLY A 406 -4.24 -8.39 -22.00
CA GLY A 406 -3.24 -7.83 -22.93
C GLY A 406 -3.58 -6.44 -23.48
N GLU A 407 -4.81 -5.97 -23.28
CA GLU A 407 -5.23 -4.65 -23.75
C GLU A 407 -4.71 -3.51 -22.84
N VAL A 408 -4.36 -3.79 -21.58
CA VAL A 408 -3.86 -2.76 -20.65
C VAL A 408 -2.47 -2.30 -21.06
N ALA A 409 -1.59 -3.25 -21.36
CA ALA A 409 -0.22 -2.95 -21.75
C ALA A 409 -0.09 -2.48 -23.21
N SER A 410 -1.00 -2.94 -24.09
CA SER A 410 -1.01 -2.62 -25.52
C SER A 410 -2.42 -2.22 -25.96
N PRO A 411 -2.89 -1.01 -25.59
CA PRO A 411 -4.24 -0.59 -25.94
C PRO A 411 -4.39 -0.44 -27.47
N PRO A 412 -5.58 -0.74 -28.02
CA PRO A 412 -5.86 -0.55 -29.45
C PRO A 412 -5.63 0.91 -29.88
N LEU A 413 -5.18 1.10 -31.13
CA LEU A 413 -4.63 2.35 -31.65
C LEU A 413 -5.45 3.60 -31.27
N GLY A 414 -4.82 4.51 -30.52
CA GLY A 414 -5.24 5.92 -30.42
C GLY A 414 -5.95 6.34 -29.13
N VAL A 415 -6.21 5.45 -28.18
CA VAL A 415 -6.82 5.82 -26.88
C VAL A 415 -5.92 5.36 -25.75
N ALA A 416 -5.25 6.30 -25.07
CA ALA A 416 -4.60 6.01 -23.80
C ALA A 416 -5.70 5.68 -22.78
N GLN A 417 -5.85 4.40 -22.45
CA GLN A 417 -6.73 3.99 -21.36
C GLN A 417 -6.02 4.27 -20.03
N HIS A 418 -6.75 4.95 -19.15
CA HIS A 418 -6.28 5.29 -17.82
C HIS A 418 -7.17 4.58 -16.82
N TYR A 419 -6.56 3.92 -15.83
CA TYR A 419 -7.28 3.32 -14.73
C TYR A 419 -7.32 4.23 -13.52
N ASP A 420 -8.47 4.23 -12.83
CA ASP A 420 -8.52 4.67 -11.44
C ASP A 420 -7.82 3.63 -10.53
N VAL A 421 -7.50 4.07 -9.31
CA VAL A 421 -6.72 3.27 -8.35
C VAL A 421 -7.38 1.93 -8.07
N GLU A 422 -8.68 1.94 -7.82
CA GLU A 422 -9.40 0.73 -7.46
C GLU A 422 -9.54 -0.25 -8.63
N THR A 423 -9.89 0.23 -9.82
CA THR A 423 -9.93 -0.60 -11.04
C THR A 423 -8.57 -1.22 -11.32
N ALA A 424 -7.48 -0.46 -11.16
CA ALA A 424 -6.12 -0.98 -11.33
C ALA A 424 -5.79 -2.09 -10.30
N CYS A 425 -6.16 -1.92 -9.03
CA CYS A 425 -5.99 -2.97 -8.02
C CYS A 425 -6.78 -4.24 -8.38
N THR A 426 -8.03 -4.11 -8.82
CA THR A 426 -8.86 -5.25 -9.23
C THR A 426 -8.23 -6.00 -10.41
N ILE A 427 -7.77 -5.28 -11.43
CA ILE A 427 -7.07 -5.88 -12.57
C ILE A 427 -5.80 -6.61 -12.10
N ILE A 428 -4.97 -6.00 -11.26
CA ILE A 428 -3.76 -6.63 -10.74
C ILE A 428 -4.10 -7.95 -10.03
N LEU A 429 -5.10 -7.97 -9.15
CA LEU A 429 -5.51 -9.17 -8.42
C LEU A 429 -5.99 -10.27 -9.38
N ILE A 430 -6.90 -9.96 -10.30
CA ILE A 430 -7.47 -10.95 -11.24
C ILE A 430 -6.40 -11.52 -12.17
N ARG A 431 -5.51 -10.67 -12.69
CA ARG A 431 -4.40 -11.11 -13.56
C ARG A 431 -3.39 -11.96 -12.78
N SER A 432 -3.19 -11.70 -11.49
CA SER A 432 -2.33 -12.51 -10.62
C SER A 432 -2.87 -13.92 -10.45
N GLU A 433 -4.19 -14.06 -10.29
CA GLU A 433 -4.85 -15.35 -10.12
C GLU A 433 -4.81 -16.16 -11.41
N ARG A 434 -5.10 -15.51 -12.54
CA ARG A 434 -4.92 -16.13 -13.86
C ARG A 434 -3.48 -16.57 -14.08
N LEU A 435 -2.49 -15.75 -13.70
CA LEU A 435 -1.06 -16.11 -13.75
C LEU A 435 -0.77 -17.36 -12.91
N ILE A 436 -1.28 -17.45 -11.68
CA ILE A 436 -1.10 -18.62 -10.82
C ILE A 436 -1.64 -19.90 -11.49
N LEU A 437 -2.84 -19.84 -12.06
CA LEU A 437 -3.45 -20.99 -12.73
C LEU A 437 -2.64 -21.43 -13.96
N LEU A 438 -2.27 -20.48 -14.82
CA LEU A 438 -1.45 -20.74 -16.02
C LEU A 438 -0.12 -21.40 -15.65
N MET A 439 0.58 -20.85 -14.66
CA MET A 439 1.85 -21.41 -14.18
C MET A 439 1.67 -22.82 -13.61
N SER A 440 0.60 -23.06 -12.86
CA SER A 440 0.31 -24.39 -12.29
C SER A 440 0.08 -25.44 -13.38
N MET A 441 -0.63 -25.08 -14.45
CA MET A 441 -0.89 -25.96 -15.60
C MET A 441 0.40 -26.27 -16.38
N ILE A 442 1.24 -25.27 -16.63
CA ILE A 442 2.53 -25.44 -17.30
C ILE A 442 3.47 -26.31 -16.44
N ALA A 443 3.57 -26.03 -15.15
CA ALA A 443 4.36 -26.83 -14.22
C ALA A 443 3.90 -28.29 -14.20
N PHE A 444 2.60 -28.53 -14.13
CA PHE A 444 2.02 -29.87 -14.17
C PHE A 444 2.40 -30.63 -15.45
N HIS A 445 2.25 -30.01 -16.62
CA HIS A 445 2.66 -30.60 -17.90
C HIS A 445 4.15 -30.98 -17.87
N TYR A 446 4.98 -30.06 -17.41
CA TYR A 446 6.42 -30.28 -17.36
C TYR A 446 6.87 -31.35 -16.35
N TYR A 447 6.13 -31.52 -15.25
CA TYR A 447 6.35 -32.64 -14.35
C TYR A 447 5.94 -33.98 -14.96
N GLN A 448 4.84 -34.04 -15.71
CA GLN A 448 4.39 -35.27 -16.38
C GLN A 448 5.43 -35.74 -17.41
N GLU A 449 5.96 -34.84 -18.21
CA GLU A 449 7.01 -35.17 -19.18
C GLU A 449 8.29 -35.70 -18.52
N LEU A 450 8.70 -35.12 -17.39
CA LEU A 450 9.86 -35.61 -16.65
C LEU A 450 9.64 -37.05 -16.17
N GLY A 451 8.45 -37.37 -15.65
CA GLY A 451 8.07 -38.72 -15.23
C GLY A 451 8.10 -39.76 -16.37
N LEU A 452 7.71 -39.35 -17.58
CA LEU A 452 7.77 -40.19 -18.78
C LEU A 452 9.22 -40.52 -19.19
N THR A 453 10.13 -39.54 -19.13
CA THR A 453 11.55 -39.75 -19.51
C THR A 453 12.31 -40.67 -18.56
N THR A 454 11.99 -40.68 -17.27
CA THR A 454 12.64 -41.58 -16.28
C THR A 454 12.21 -43.04 -16.39
N GLY A 455 11.05 -43.33 -16.99
CA GLY A 455 10.53 -44.69 -17.16
C GLY A 455 11.02 -45.42 -18.43
N GLN A 456 11.69 -44.71 -19.34
CA GLN A 456 12.09 -45.22 -20.66
C GLN A 456 13.52 -45.77 -20.73
N HIS A 457 14.29 -45.75 -19.64
CA HIS A 457 15.71 -46.15 -19.69
C HIS A 457 16.01 -47.64 -19.45
N ASP A 458 15.00 -48.49 -19.22
CA ASP A 458 15.21 -49.91 -18.84
C ASP A 458 14.73 -50.98 -19.84
N ASN A 459 14.19 -50.62 -21.01
CA ASN A 459 13.86 -51.64 -22.03
C ASN A 459 14.17 -51.16 -23.45
N ASP A 460 15.38 -51.47 -23.90
CA ASP A 460 15.68 -51.60 -25.32
C ASP A 460 14.83 -52.75 -25.89
N GLN A 461 13.75 -52.42 -26.62
CA GLN A 461 13.53 -52.82 -28.01
C GLN A 461 12.06 -52.63 -28.41
N ASP A 462 11.93 -52.02 -29.59
CA ASP A 462 10.82 -52.09 -30.53
C ASP A 462 9.55 -51.26 -30.30
N HIS A 463 9.29 -50.50 -31.37
CA HIS A 463 8.02 -49.93 -31.84
C HIS A 463 7.61 -48.57 -31.28
N ASN A 464 8.01 -47.55 -32.05
CA ASN A 464 7.21 -46.40 -32.46
C ASN A 464 6.13 -45.99 -31.44
N THR A 465 6.55 -45.68 -30.22
CA THR A 465 5.66 -45.14 -29.20
C THR A 465 5.56 -43.66 -29.52
N THR A 466 4.64 -43.32 -30.40
CA THR A 466 4.10 -41.96 -30.52
C THR A 466 3.90 -41.45 -29.10
N VAL A 467 4.70 -40.46 -28.71
CA VAL A 467 4.41 -39.61 -27.56
C VAL A 467 2.93 -39.28 -27.72
N MET A 468 2.09 -39.77 -26.82
CA MET A 468 0.68 -39.39 -26.81
C MET A 468 0.69 -37.90 -26.51
N GLU A 469 0.66 -37.08 -27.57
CA GLU A 469 0.49 -35.64 -27.53
C GLU A 469 -0.85 -35.39 -26.84
N GLY A 470 -0.79 -35.21 -25.53
CA GLY A 470 -1.97 -34.84 -24.76
C GLY A 470 -2.42 -33.45 -25.20
N PRO A 471 -3.73 -33.14 -25.17
CA PRO A 471 -4.27 -31.84 -25.57
C PRO A 471 -3.64 -30.65 -24.82
N LEU A 472 -3.08 -30.89 -23.62
CA LEU A 472 -2.36 -29.88 -22.86
C LEU A 472 -1.02 -29.47 -23.52
N ALA A 473 -0.29 -30.40 -24.14
CA ALA A 473 1.02 -30.13 -24.75
C ALA A 473 0.90 -29.12 -25.91
N GLU A 474 -0.13 -29.28 -26.75
CA GLU A 474 -0.44 -28.35 -27.85
C GLU A 474 -0.80 -26.94 -27.34
N CYS A 475 -1.34 -26.85 -26.12
CA CYS A 475 -1.77 -25.58 -25.53
C CYS A 475 -0.62 -24.82 -24.84
N VAL A 476 0.49 -25.47 -24.47
CA VAL A 476 1.56 -24.87 -23.67
C VAL A 476 2.09 -23.56 -24.25
N PRO A 477 2.39 -23.43 -25.56
CA PRO A 477 2.86 -22.16 -26.13
C PRO A 477 1.85 -21.01 -25.94
N VAL A 478 0.54 -21.31 -26.04
CA VAL A 478 -0.54 -20.33 -25.82
C VAL A 478 -0.61 -19.94 -24.34
N LEU A 479 -0.45 -20.91 -23.42
CA LEU A 479 -0.42 -20.64 -21.99
C LEU A 479 0.79 -19.74 -21.62
N GLU A 480 1.97 -20.01 -22.17
CA GLU A 480 3.18 -19.19 -21.97
C GLU A 480 3.00 -17.76 -22.51
N GLN A 481 2.37 -17.61 -23.68
CA GLN A 481 2.00 -16.29 -24.20
C GLN A 481 1.07 -15.55 -23.24
N HIS A 482 0.03 -16.22 -22.73
CA HIS A 482 -0.91 -15.62 -21.77
C HIS A 482 -0.24 -15.26 -20.43
N VAL A 483 0.80 -15.98 -20.00
CA VAL A 483 1.62 -15.62 -18.84
C VAL A 483 2.29 -14.26 -19.09
N GLY A 484 2.91 -14.07 -20.25
CA GLY A 484 3.52 -12.79 -20.64
C GLY A 484 2.52 -11.63 -20.63
N MET A 485 1.35 -11.84 -21.25
CA MET A 485 0.27 -10.83 -21.29
C MET A 485 -0.25 -10.48 -19.89
N ALA A 486 -0.44 -11.48 -19.01
CA ALA A 486 -0.90 -11.23 -17.65
C ALA A 486 0.12 -10.43 -16.84
N ILE A 487 1.41 -10.74 -16.99
CA ILE A 487 2.50 -9.99 -16.34
C ILE A 487 2.55 -8.55 -16.84
N ASP A 488 2.44 -8.35 -18.15
CA ASP A 488 2.46 -7.00 -18.74
C ASP A 488 1.27 -6.15 -18.27
N ASP A 489 0.06 -6.72 -18.22
CA ASP A 489 -1.11 -6.04 -17.67
C ASP A 489 -0.96 -5.69 -16.19
N ILE A 490 -0.42 -6.62 -15.37
CA ILE A 490 -0.12 -6.35 -13.95
C ILE A 490 0.82 -5.15 -13.84
N LEU A 491 1.95 -5.19 -14.54
CA LEU A 491 2.98 -4.14 -14.46
C LEU A 491 2.51 -2.81 -15.04
N ALA A 492 1.72 -2.82 -16.12
CA ALA A 492 1.11 -1.62 -16.71
C ALA A 492 0.07 -0.98 -15.78
N SER A 493 -0.57 -1.78 -14.92
CA SER A 493 -1.56 -1.30 -13.95
C SER A 493 -0.94 -0.68 -12.69
N VAL A 494 0.30 -1.02 -12.35
CA VAL A 494 0.96 -0.55 -11.10
C VAL A 494 0.98 0.97 -10.94
N PRO A 495 1.36 1.78 -11.96
CA PRO A 495 1.40 3.23 -11.81
C PRO A 495 0.01 3.81 -11.51
N TYR A 496 -1.05 3.23 -12.05
CA TYR A 496 -2.42 3.65 -11.75
C TYR A 496 -2.82 3.26 -10.32
N ALA A 497 -2.51 2.03 -9.91
CA ALA A 497 -2.80 1.55 -8.55
C ALA A 497 -2.07 2.39 -7.48
N LEU A 498 -0.80 2.74 -7.71
CA LEU A 498 -0.05 3.60 -6.79
C LEU A 498 -0.43 5.09 -6.88
N GLY A 499 -1.32 5.45 -7.80
CA GLY A 499 -1.74 6.84 -8.00
C GLY A 499 -0.64 7.72 -8.57
N ASP A 500 0.27 7.15 -9.36
CA ASP A 500 1.36 7.86 -10.02
C ASP A 500 0.91 8.54 -11.29
N VAL A 501 -0.06 7.98 -12.01
CA VAL A 501 -0.48 8.45 -13.32
C VAL A 501 -1.94 8.88 -13.25
N GLY A 502 -2.22 10.12 -13.60
CA GLY A 502 -3.58 10.66 -13.69
C GLY A 502 -4.25 10.37 -15.04
N PRO A 503 -5.52 10.81 -15.24
CA PRO A 503 -6.34 10.55 -16.43
C PRO A 503 -5.84 11.12 -17.77
N GLY A 504 -4.60 11.59 -17.84
CA GLY A 504 -3.97 12.10 -19.07
C GLY A 504 -2.49 11.75 -19.17
N GLY A 505 -2.02 10.72 -18.46
CA GLY A 505 -0.61 10.31 -18.46
C GLY A 505 0.31 11.22 -17.63
N VAL A 506 -0.23 12.26 -16.99
CA VAL A 506 0.53 13.21 -16.16
C VAL A 506 0.64 12.66 -14.73
N PRO A 507 1.75 12.90 -14.01
CA PRO A 507 1.89 12.45 -12.64
C PRO A 507 0.73 12.92 -11.75
N ALA A 508 0.06 11.99 -11.06
CA ALA A 508 -1.01 12.31 -10.13
C ALA A 508 -0.43 12.74 -8.77
N SER A 509 -0.84 13.91 -8.28
CA SER A 509 -0.51 14.39 -6.93
C SER A 509 -1.48 13.77 -5.91
N LEU A 510 -1.42 12.45 -5.71
CA LEU A 510 -2.30 11.79 -4.75
C LEU A 510 -1.70 11.79 -3.34
N ALA A 511 -2.57 11.98 -2.35
CA ALA A 511 -2.16 12.05 -0.95
C ALA A 511 -1.88 10.66 -0.34
N HIS A 512 -2.44 9.58 -0.92
CA HIS A 512 -2.61 8.22 -0.34
C HIS A 512 -2.00 7.09 -1.19
N ASP A 513 -0.83 7.32 -1.79
CA ASP A 513 -0.07 6.38 -2.63
C ASP A 513 0.40 5.09 -1.92
N GLY A 514 0.16 4.93 -0.61
CA GLY A 514 0.49 3.71 0.13
C GLY A 514 -0.65 2.70 0.26
N ALA A 515 -1.91 3.12 0.09
CA ALA A 515 -3.06 2.28 0.41
C ALA A 515 -3.16 1.04 -0.51
N ALA A 516 -3.11 1.27 -1.81
CA ALA A 516 -3.08 0.22 -2.83
C ALA A 516 -1.82 -0.67 -2.76
N ALA A 517 -0.70 -0.12 -2.29
CA ALA A 517 0.56 -0.87 -2.15
C ALA A 517 0.41 -2.09 -1.22
N ILE A 518 -0.41 -1.98 -0.17
CA ILE A 518 -0.69 -3.09 0.75
C ILE A 518 -1.40 -4.24 0.02
N VAL A 519 -2.26 -3.92 -0.95
CA VAL A 519 -3.04 -4.91 -1.71
C VAL A 519 -2.18 -5.59 -2.77
N ILE A 520 -1.40 -4.81 -3.54
CA ILE A 520 -0.72 -5.32 -4.73
C ILE A 520 0.66 -5.95 -4.42
N VAL A 521 1.22 -5.75 -3.22
CA VAL A 521 2.60 -6.19 -2.91
C VAL A 521 2.82 -7.68 -3.21
N GLN A 522 1.85 -8.53 -2.87
CA GLN A 522 1.99 -9.97 -3.11
C GLN A 522 1.94 -10.30 -4.59
N SER A 523 1.04 -9.69 -5.36
CA SER A 523 0.96 -9.82 -6.81
C SER A 523 2.29 -9.49 -7.49
N ILE A 524 2.96 -8.41 -7.07
CA ILE A 524 4.26 -8.03 -7.66
C ILE A 524 5.36 -9.02 -7.28
N ARG A 525 5.31 -9.63 -6.09
CA ARG A 525 6.25 -10.69 -5.69
C ARG A 525 6.09 -11.95 -6.55
N LEU A 526 4.86 -12.30 -6.96
CA LEU A 526 4.62 -13.39 -7.89
C LEU A 526 5.30 -13.12 -9.23
N VAL A 527 5.11 -11.91 -9.78
CA VAL A 527 5.74 -11.51 -11.03
C VAL A 527 7.27 -11.53 -10.92
N ALA A 528 7.83 -10.95 -9.84
CA ALA A 528 9.28 -10.87 -9.64
C ALA A 528 9.96 -12.24 -9.45
N SER A 529 9.21 -13.28 -9.09
CA SER A 529 9.72 -14.64 -8.92
C SER A 529 9.36 -15.58 -10.09
N CYS A 530 8.48 -15.16 -11.00
CA CYS A 530 8.01 -15.96 -12.11
C CYS A 530 9.14 -16.42 -13.04
N ALA A 531 9.21 -17.72 -13.32
CA ALA A 531 10.25 -18.34 -14.14
C ALA A 531 10.14 -17.99 -15.62
N LEU A 532 8.92 -17.79 -16.13
CA LEU A 532 8.62 -17.49 -17.52
C LEU A 532 8.58 -15.97 -17.82
N ALA A 533 8.82 -15.13 -16.82
CA ALA A 533 8.89 -13.69 -17.02
C ALA A 533 10.17 -13.30 -17.78
N SER A 534 10.04 -12.42 -18.77
CA SER A 534 11.18 -11.86 -19.47
C SER A 534 12.08 -11.03 -18.53
N ALA A 535 13.36 -10.85 -18.90
CA ALA A 535 14.30 -10.05 -18.11
C ALA A 535 13.80 -8.62 -17.86
N GLY A 536 13.14 -8.00 -18.85
CA GLY A 536 12.56 -6.66 -18.71
C GLY A 536 11.35 -6.64 -17.76
N GLN A 537 10.51 -7.67 -17.76
CA GLN A 537 9.40 -7.80 -16.82
C GLN A 537 9.91 -8.00 -15.38
N LEU A 538 10.90 -8.87 -15.18
CA LEU A 538 11.53 -9.10 -13.87
C LEU A 538 12.20 -7.84 -13.32
N GLN A 539 12.90 -7.09 -14.18
CA GLN A 539 13.50 -5.82 -13.79
C GLN A 539 12.44 -4.82 -13.31
N ARG A 540 11.39 -4.60 -14.10
CA ARG A 540 10.28 -3.70 -13.72
C ARG A 540 9.63 -4.13 -12.40
N ALA A 541 9.34 -5.42 -12.23
CA ALA A 541 8.76 -5.93 -10.98
C ALA A 541 9.67 -5.69 -9.77
N THR A 542 10.97 -5.89 -9.92
CA THR A 542 11.97 -5.66 -8.86
C THR A 542 12.08 -4.18 -8.49
N GLU A 543 12.04 -3.28 -9.48
CA GLU A 543 12.01 -1.84 -9.26
C GLU A 543 10.76 -1.41 -8.49
N VAL A 544 9.60 -1.97 -8.82
CA VAL A 544 8.35 -1.75 -8.08
C VAL A 544 8.51 -2.23 -6.63
N LEU A 545 8.98 -3.46 -6.38
CA LEU A 545 9.18 -3.97 -5.01
C LEU A 545 10.15 -3.13 -4.19
N ALA A 546 11.26 -2.70 -4.80
CA ALA A 546 12.23 -1.81 -4.17
C ALA A 546 11.58 -0.50 -3.74
N ARG A 547 10.69 0.05 -4.56
CA ARG A 547 9.90 1.24 -4.24
C ARG A 547 8.88 0.98 -3.13
N LEU A 548 8.15 -0.13 -3.16
CA LEU A 548 7.19 -0.48 -2.09
C LEU A 548 7.91 -0.60 -0.73
N ASN A 549 9.08 -1.25 -0.71
CA ASN A 549 9.87 -1.44 0.51
C ASN A 549 10.51 -0.12 1.00
N GLY A 550 11.31 0.53 0.15
CA GLY A 550 12.11 1.70 0.55
C GLY A 550 11.36 3.03 0.52
N GLY A 551 10.52 3.22 -0.50
CA GLY A 551 9.79 4.47 -0.71
C GLY A 551 8.51 4.58 0.11
N ILE A 552 7.70 3.52 0.10
CA ILE A 552 6.39 3.48 0.78
C ILE A 552 6.53 2.99 2.23
N GLY A 553 7.43 2.04 2.48
CA GLY A 553 7.65 1.46 3.80
C GLY A 553 6.86 0.17 4.05
N ILE A 554 6.48 -0.57 3.00
CA ILE A 554 5.90 -1.92 3.10
C ILE A 554 7.05 -2.93 3.12
N ARG A 555 7.48 -3.34 4.31
CA ARG A 555 8.67 -4.22 4.45
C ARG A 555 8.45 -5.63 3.91
N ALA A 556 7.21 -6.11 3.82
CA ALA A 556 6.87 -7.35 3.13
C ALA A 556 7.25 -7.36 1.64
N ALA A 557 7.51 -6.19 1.04
CA ALA A 557 8.03 -6.09 -0.33
C ALA A 557 9.53 -6.39 -0.45
N ALA A 558 10.25 -6.55 0.67
CA ALA A 558 11.60 -7.11 0.62
C ALA A 558 11.52 -8.48 -0.08
N GLY A 559 12.35 -8.68 -1.10
CA GLY A 559 12.26 -9.83 -2.00
C GLY A 559 12.18 -11.16 -1.24
N LEU A 560 11.53 -12.16 -1.84
CA LEU A 560 11.64 -13.55 -1.40
C LEU A 560 13.14 -13.89 -1.40
N ARG A 561 13.76 -14.00 -0.22
CA ARG A 561 15.17 -14.36 -0.18
C ARG A 561 15.24 -15.83 -0.56
N GLU A 562 16.24 -16.21 -1.36
CA GLU A 562 16.53 -17.63 -1.58
C GLU A 562 16.77 -18.37 -0.22
N ASP A 563 17.20 -17.62 0.80
CA ASP A 563 17.37 -18.07 2.19
C ASP A 563 16.05 -18.34 2.95
N ASP A 564 14.88 -17.88 2.47
CA ASP A 564 13.58 -18.24 3.05
C ASP A 564 13.27 -19.74 2.82
N ALA A 565 14.13 -20.45 2.08
CA ALA A 565 14.12 -21.90 1.89
C ALA A 565 14.51 -22.72 3.14
N VAL A 566 15.07 -22.10 4.20
CA VAL A 566 15.59 -22.84 5.36
C VAL A 566 14.46 -23.41 6.25
N VAL A 567 13.21 -22.96 6.09
CA VAL A 567 12.02 -23.58 6.70
C VAL A 567 10.95 -23.81 5.62
N GLY A 568 11.12 -24.85 4.81
CA GLY A 568 10.04 -25.39 3.96
C GLY A 568 9.36 -24.37 3.05
N GLY A 569 10.13 -23.63 2.25
CA GLY A 569 9.63 -22.52 1.41
C GLY A 569 8.36 -22.83 0.61
N SER A 570 7.55 -21.78 0.39
CA SER A 570 6.24 -21.84 -0.31
C SER A 570 6.29 -22.69 -1.58
N ARG A 571 5.20 -23.41 -1.89
CA ARG A 571 5.11 -24.24 -3.12
C ARG A 571 5.44 -23.41 -4.36
N TRP A 572 5.01 -22.15 -4.40
CA TRP A 572 5.33 -21.23 -5.48
C TRP A 572 6.84 -21.13 -5.71
N VAL A 573 7.65 -20.89 -4.69
CA VAL A 573 9.12 -20.78 -4.83
C VAL A 573 9.73 -22.09 -5.37
N ARG A 574 9.27 -23.24 -4.87
CA ARG A 574 9.73 -24.56 -5.33
C ARG A 574 9.38 -24.80 -6.81
N GLU A 575 8.16 -24.46 -7.20
CA GLU A 575 7.68 -24.56 -8.58
C GLU A 575 8.48 -23.65 -9.51
N GLN A 576 8.69 -22.37 -9.14
CA GLN A 576 9.47 -21.45 -9.96
C GLN A 576 10.92 -21.89 -10.12
N LYS A 577 11.51 -22.47 -9.06
CA LYS A 577 12.85 -23.05 -9.14
C LYS A 577 12.90 -24.23 -10.13
N PHE A 578 11.96 -25.16 -10.03
CA PHE A 578 11.85 -26.29 -10.95
C PHE A 578 11.72 -25.83 -12.42
N LEU A 579 10.85 -24.86 -12.68
CA LEU A 579 10.64 -24.31 -14.02
C LEU A 579 11.91 -23.67 -14.58
N ARG A 580 12.63 -22.86 -13.77
CA ARG A 580 13.91 -22.24 -14.18
C ARG A 580 14.96 -23.28 -14.55
N GLU A 581 15.11 -24.32 -13.73
CA GLU A 581 16.06 -25.40 -13.98
C GLU A 581 15.75 -26.13 -15.30
N ARG A 582 14.46 -26.32 -15.59
CA ARG A 582 14.02 -26.98 -16.81
C ARG A 582 14.24 -26.11 -18.06
N ILE A 583 13.84 -24.84 -18.02
CA ILE A 583 14.05 -23.89 -19.12
C ILE A 583 15.54 -23.80 -19.47
N ALA A 584 16.41 -23.69 -18.46
CA ALA A 584 17.86 -23.65 -18.65
C ALA A 584 18.42 -24.93 -19.31
N ARG A 585 17.82 -26.11 -19.08
CA ARG A 585 18.24 -27.36 -19.74
C ARG A 585 17.85 -27.40 -21.21
N VAL A 586 16.67 -26.86 -21.56
CA VAL A 586 16.23 -26.77 -22.96
C VAL A 586 17.14 -25.81 -23.73
N GLU A 587 17.35 -24.61 -23.22
CA GLU A 587 18.23 -23.61 -23.83
C GLU A 587 19.70 -24.09 -23.91
N GLY A 588 20.19 -24.75 -22.87
CA GLY A 588 21.54 -25.34 -22.85
C GLY A 588 21.70 -26.55 -23.77
N GLY A 589 20.65 -27.35 -23.92
CA GLY A 589 20.58 -28.48 -24.85
C GLY A 589 20.55 -28.03 -26.30
N GLU A 590 19.79 -26.98 -26.62
CA GLU A 590 19.79 -26.33 -27.93
C GLU A 590 21.12 -25.65 -28.26
N ALA A 591 21.77 -25.01 -27.27
CA ALA A 591 23.11 -24.45 -27.44
C ALA A 591 24.18 -25.55 -27.69
N ALA A 592 24.07 -26.70 -27.01
CA ALA A 592 24.94 -27.85 -27.21
C ALA A 592 24.67 -28.57 -28.53
N ALA A 593 23.41 -28.71 -28.95
CA ALA A 593 23.01 -29.26 -30.24
C ALA A 593 23.39 -28.34 -31.41
N GLY A 594 23.30 -27.02 -31.21
CA GLY A 594 23.78 -26.00 -32.14
C GLY A 594 25.29 -25.99 -32.30
N MET A 595 26.05 -26.29 -31.23
CA MET A 595 27.50 -26.49 -31.31
C MET A 595 27.87 -27.84 -31.95
N ALA A 596 27.10 -28.90 -31.72
CA ALA A 596 27.30 -30.20 -32.36
C ALA A 596 26.98 -30.18 -33.87
N GLY A 597 26.05 -29.33 -34.30
CA GLY A 597 25.69 -29.12 -35.71
C GLY A 597 26.71 -28.34 -36.55
N VAL A 598 27.72 -27.73 -35.93
CA VAL A 598 28.77 -26.94 -36.62
C VAL A 598 30.13 -27.67 -36.66
N MET A 599 30.26 -28.83 -36.02
CA MET A 599 31.47 -29.67 -36.12
C MET A 599 31.36 -30.72 -37.23
N THR A 600 31.26 -30.28 -38.48
CA THR A 600 31.75 -31.08 -39.62
C THR A 600 32.71 -30.27 -40.47
N THR A 601 33.96 -30.73 -40.46
CA THR A 601 35.04 -30.43 -41.41
C THR A 601 35.40 -28.97 -41.62
N THR A 602 36.44 -28.50 -40.93
CA THR A 602 37.65 -27.95 -41.57
C THR A 602 38.73 -27.68 -40.52
N THR A 603 39.93 -28.16 -40.83
CA THR A 603 41.16 -28.02 -40.04
C THR A 603 41.62 -26.55 -39.97
N PRO A 604 42.08 -26.04 -38.81
CA PRO A 604 42.58 -24.67 -38.74
C PRO A 604 44.07 -24.63 -39.09
N THR A 605 44.41 -23.76 -40.05
CA THR A 605 45.79 -23.31 -40.29
C THR A 605 45.93 -21.93 -39.66
N THR A 606 46.98 -21.76 -38.88
CA THR A 606 47.39 -20.57 -38.15
C THR A 606 47.67 -19.37 -39.06
N ALA A 607 47.09 -18.20 -38.77
CA ALA A 607 47.68 -16.91 -39.11
C ALA A 607 47.13 -15.77 -38.24
N THR A 608 48.06 -15.13 -37.53
CA THR A 608 47.95 -13.92 -36.73
C THR A 608 47.73 -12.68 -37.61
N THR A 609 46.74 -11.82 -37.34
CA THR A 609 46.84 -10.35 -37.53
C THR A 609 45.66 -9.58 -36.92
N ILE A 610 45.99 -8.56 -36.12
CA ILE A 610 45.16 -7.44 -35.62
C ILE A 610 45.15 -6.37 -36.75
N PRO A 611 44.05 -5.64 -37.10
CA PRO A 611 43.71 -4.38 -36.38
C PRO A 611 42.26 -3.81 -36.42
N THR A 612 41.96 -3.06 -35.34
CA THR A 612 41.20 -1.80 -35.16
C THR A 612 39.95 -1.40 -35.98
N ALA A 613 38.87 -1.14 -35.24
CA ALA A 613 37.93 0.01 -35.24
C ALA A 613 37.55 0.77 -36.54
N SER A 614 36.24 0.84 -36.81
CA SER A 614 35.53 2.06 -37.29
C SER A 614 34.00 1.89 -37.36
N THR A 615 33.26 2.84 -36.78
CA THR A 615 31.83 3.13 -36.97
C THR A 615 31.50 3.59 -38.40
N PRO A 616 30.23 3.46 -38.86
CA PRO A 616 29.58 4.55 -39.62
C PRO A 616 28.03 4.62 -39.38
N PRO A 617 27.20 5.42 -40.10
CA PRO A 617 26.63 6.64 -39.53
C PRO A 617 25.10 6.80 -39.69
N VAL A 618 24.61 7.88 -39.09
CA VAL A 618 23.25 8.44 -39.16
C VAL A 618 22.95 9.03 -40.55
N ALA A 619 21.73 8.82 -41.05
CA ALA A 619 21.16 9.57 -42.17
C ALA A 619 19.79 10.14 -41.78
N GLY A 620 19.62 11.45 -41.97
CA GLY A 620 18.36 12.17 -41.84
C GLY A 620 18.03 12.90 -43.15
N VAL A 621 16.74 12.91 -43.50
CA VAL A 621 16.04 13.77 -44.48
C VAL A 621 14.56 13.72 -44.03
N GLY A 622 13.73 14.76 -43.91
CA GLY A 622 13.76 16.14 -44.40
C GLY A 622 12.52 16.43 -45.27
N MET A 623 11.56 17.19 -44.72
CA MET A 623 10.56 18.08 -45.40
C MET A 623 9.11 17.58 -45.67
N SER A 624 8.18 18.51 -45.36
CA SER A 624 6.69 18.50 -45.28
C SER A 624 5.98 18.85 -46.62
N PRO A 625 4.71 19.36 -46.73
CA PRO A 625 3.45 19.22 -45.94
C PRO A 625 2.12 19.04 -46.78
N ASN A 626 1.00 18.71 -46.08
CA ASN A 626 -0.45 19.05 -46.34
C ASN A 626 -1.23 18.44 -47.55
N PRO A 627 -2.58 18.55 -47.66
CA PRO A 627 -3.71 18.66 -46.68
C PRO A 627 -4.96 17.76 -47.01
N ASN A 628 -6.01 17.87 -46.17
CA ASN A 628 -7.46 17.67 -46.44
C ASN A 628 -8.03 16.26 -46.69
N TRP A 629 -8.88 15.79 -45.75
CA TRP A 629 -10.29 15.48 -46.07
C TRP A 629 -11.15 15.28 -44.80
N SER A 630 -12.26 15.99 -44.74
CA SER A 630 -13.47 15.65 -43.96
C SER A 630 -14.46 15.00 -44.94
N PRO A 631 -15.40 14.14 -44.49
CA PRO A 631 -16.72 14.69 -44.18
C PRO A 631 -17.54 13.97 -43.09
N ASN A 632 -18.51 14.75 -42.58
CA ASN A 632 -19.77 14.42 -41.90
C ASN A 632 -20.38 13.04 -42.16
N SER A 633 -21.02 12.47 -41.13
CA SER A 633 -22.48 12.27 -41.10
C SER A 633 -22.95 11.64 -39.78
N SER A 634 -23.79 12.35 -39.03
CA SER A 634 -24.70 11.79 -38.03
C SER A 634 -25.80 10.95 -38.72
N PRO A 635 -26.44 10.03 -37.99
CA PRO A 635 -27.85 10.29 -37.68
C PRO A 635 -28.27 9.89 -36.26
N SER A 636 -29.24 10.67 -35.78
CA SER A 636 -30.11 10.46 -34.62
C SER A 636 -31.17 9.38 -34.86
N LEU A 637 -31.62 8.68 -33.81
CA LEU A 637 -32.99 8.18 -33.48
C LEU A 637 -32.84 7.19 -32.30
N ALA A 638 -33.26 7.50 -31.07
CA ALA A 638 -34.63 7.51 -30.50
C ALA A 638 -35.21 6.12 -30.17
N GLY A 639 -35.61 5.94 -28.91
CA GLY A 639 -36.41 4.83 -28.35
C GLY A 639 -35.55 3.79 -27.60
N ASP A 640 -35.87 3.28 -26.42
CA ASP A 640 -36.93 3.54 -25.46
C ASP A 640 -36.44 3.05 -24.09
N VAL A 641 -36.88 3.74 -23.05
CA VAL A 641 -36.51 3.54 -21.65
C VAL A 641 -37.21 2.30 -21.09
N PHE A 642 -36.45 1.34 -20.56
CA PHE A 642 -36.93 0.36 -19.58
C PHE A 642 -35.93 0.28 -18.43
N ALA A 643 -36.28 0.90 -17.30
CA ALA A 643 -35.56 0.78 -16.03
C ALA A 643 -36.31 -0.19 -15.11
N PRO A 644 -35.63 -1.11 -14.40
CA PRO A 644 -36.16 -1.78 -13.22
C PRO A 644 -35.63 -1.16 -11.91
N PRO A 645 -36.28 -1.45 -10.77
CA PRO A 645 -36.42 -0.48 -9.67
C PRO A 645 -35.43 -0.71 -8.52
N TYR A 646 -34.84 0.39 -8.02
CA TYR A 646 -34.29 0.47 -6.67
C TYR A 646 -35.08 1.53 -5.89
N VAL A 647 -35.80 1.11 -4.85
CA VAL A 647 -36.31 1.99 -3.79
C VAL A 647 -36.28 1.20 -2.47
N GLY A 648 -35.62 1.78 -1.46
CA GLY A 648 -35.85 1.44 -0.04
C GLY A 648 -34.58 1.37 0.79
#